data_AF-A0A6C0DEQ0-F1
#
_entry.id   AF-A0A6C0DEQ0-F1
#
_cell.length_a   1.000
_cell.length_b   1.000
_cell.length_c   1.000
_cell.angle_alpha   90.00
_cell.angle_beta   90.00
_cell.angle_gamma   90.00
#
_symmetry.space_group_name_H-M   'P 1'
#
loop_
_entity.id
_entity.type
_entity.pdbx_description
1 polymer ?
#
loop_
_entity_poly.entity_id
_entity_poly.type
_entity_poly.pdbx_seq_one_letter_code
_entity_poly.pdbx_strand_id
1 'polypeptide(L)'
;MDLNQRKLTKNEWETIETPVSEQEKEVLNLIIQGYNNVNIKYNRYLSLFQYLKIEYSESMEDYLYNKYFSPKLNEIKKNYPTVLSVFQLMTAKNNPTIKKADLIRLEKNDPSKINHDNAYEYLLIDTAEQIVKYKEKKSSKWLFHYFTLSKLIKNSIHNLNRHVLLFVTKILALYEDDVDLTKVIEHSVDFIEKNSVILKYGDISLYEHQKQLFSTMKNPDFDERQASFRAECKLQKKQNGDDESDSDDDDVSPLCSTEKKAPAPRLVLYIAPTGTGKTLSPIGISEKNRVIFVCAARHVGLALARAAISVGKKIAFAFGCSSADDIRLHYFAAKEYTVNKRDGRIKKVDNSVGDKVEIIICDLKSYLPAMYYMKAFNPVENIVVYWDEPTITLDYENHDLHETIQKNWNENLIPNMILSSATLPKLHELTDTLEDFKEKFPGAQIVNIVSHDCKKTIPIINNNGYVVLPHFMSTDYDRVLEIVENCENNLTLLRYFDLKEVVEFILFVDKNNYVIHSNKIARKFASIDDINMMSIKLHYLRCLKNVIGGSWGSIYISLKTNRVKRIENNETIDPKGVPIKKSTIHVQDKNASSNSCAIYVSTKDAYTLTDGPTLFLAADVEKIAKFCIQQANIPAKVMEDILAKIEFNNQVNEKITILEHKLEDLIEKKTMKQQSGDDSYAAKKLKNESKSRDKDIGEKDGEVIKLNADLTLLRSMIKSAELNETFIPNKPLHLKKWADTLNTVGAFTSDIDEDTITDIMLLNDVEDSWKILLLMGIGVFTNHPNITYTEIMKKLADQQKLYMIIASSDYIYGTNYQFCHAYLSKDMKLTQEKIIQALGRVGRNNIQQNYSIRFRDDEQINKLFYKEENKIEVTNMNRLFKTRSII
;
A
#
# COMPACT_ATOMS: atom_id res chain seq x y z
N MET A 1 2.15 19.99 5.73
CA MET A 1 2.06 19.41 4.36
C MET A 1 1.79 20.55 3.36
N ASP A 2 2.48 20.61 2.21
CA ASP A 2 2.11 21.57 1.15
C ASP A 2 0.94 20.99 0.32
N LEU A 3 -0.27 21.49 0.58
CA LEU A 3 -1.50 21.11 -0.13
C LEU A 3 -1.78 22.05 -1.32
N ASN A 4 -0.92 23.07 -1.55
CA ASN A 4 -1.01 23.96 -2.70
C ASN A 4 -0.24 23.35 -3.89
N GLN A 5 -0.94 22.52 -4.66
CA GLN A 5 -0.31 21.82 -5.77
C GLN A 5 -0.12 22.73 -6.99
N ARG A 6 1.05 22.63 -7.61
CA ARG A 6 1.41 23.32 -8.87
C ARG A 6 1.22 22.38 -10.06
N LYS A 7 1.38 22.88 -11.29
CA LYS A 7 1.45 22.04 -12.49
C LYS A 7 2.61 21.03 -12.41
N LEU A 8 2.51 19.95 -13.18
CA LEU A 8 3.51 18.89 -13.25
C LEU A 8 4.86 19.41 -13.76
N THR A 9 5.95 19.03 -13.08
CA THR A 9 7.31 19.32 -13.50
C THR A 9 7.76 18.32 -14.56
N LYS A 10 8.83 18.66 -15.29
CA LYS A 10 9.38 17.78 -16.33
C LYS A 10 9.79 16.40 -15.77
N ASN A 11 10.42 16.38 -14.60
CA ASN A 11 10.86 15.14 -13.95
C ASN A 11 9.67 14.22 -13.58
N GLU A 12 8.55 14.82 -13.15
CA GLU A 12 7.34 14.04 -12.85
C GLU A 12 6.70 13.46 -14.11
N TRP A 13 6.69 14.21 -15.21
CA TRP A 13 6.28 13.68 -16.52
C TRP A 13 7.16 12.49 -16.95
N GLU A 14 8.47 12.58 -16.76
CA GLU A 14 9.39 11.47 -17.10
C GLU A 14 9.19 10.27 -16.16
N THR A 15 8.88 10.51 -14.88
CA THR A 15 8.68 9.44 -13.88
C THR A 15 7.43 8.61 -14.16
N ILE A 16 6.31 9.24 -14.56
CA ILE A 16 5.06 8.52 -14.84
C ILE A 16 5.12 7.67 -16.12
N GLU A 17 6.05 7.97 -17.02
CA GLU A 17 6.29 7.21 -18.26
C GLU A 17 7.11 5.93 -18.01
N THR A 18 7.71 5.80 -16.82
CA THR A 18 8.42 4.58 -16.45
C THR A 18 7.41 3.45 -16.19
N PRO A 19 7.45 2.34 -16.95
CA PRO A 19 6.48 1.27 -16.79
C PRO A 19 6.52 0.66 -15.38
N VAL A 20 5.36 0.19 -14.93
CA VAL A 20 5.28 -0.66 -13.72
C VAL A 20 5.87 -2.03 -13.98
N SER A 21 6.13 -2.79 -12.91
CA SER A 21 6.63 -4.17 -13.02
C SER A 21 5.61 -5.09 -13.74
N GLU A 22 6.07 -6.16 -14.38
CA GLU A 22 5.17 -7.14 -15.02
C GLU A 22 4.18 -7.75 -14.03
N GLN A 23 4.61 -8.00 -12.79
CA GLN A 23 3.73 -8.51 -11.73
C GLN A 23 2.62 -7.52 -11.37
N GLU A 24 2.93 -6.23 -11.33
CA GLU A 24 1.94 -5.18 -11.09
C GLU A 24 1.00 -5.04 -12.29
N LYS A 25 1.54 -5.13 -13.51
CA LYS A 25 0.76 -5.10 -14.75
C LYS A 25 -0.27 -6.25 -14.82
N GLU A 26 0.09 -7.46 -14.38
CA GLU A 26 -0.86 -8.56 -14.22
C GLU A 26 -2.03 -8.20 -13.30
N VAL A 27 -1.75 -7.57 -12.15
CA VAL A 27 -2.78 -7.13 -11.20
C VAL A 27 -3.65 -6.02 -11.78
N LEU A 28 -3.07 -5.08 -12.52
CA LEU A 28 -3.84 -4.04 -13.21
C LEU A 28 -4.76 -4.63 -14.28
N ASN A 29 -4.29 -5.63 -15.03
CA ASN A 29 -5.13 -6.36 -15.98
C ASN A 29 -6.26 -7.13 -15.30
N LEU A 30 -6.00 -7.72 -14.12
CA LEU A 30 -7.04 -8.34 -13.28
C LEU A 30 -8.10 -7.32 -12.87
N ILE A 31 -7.70 -6.12 -12.47
CA ILE A 31 -8.62 -5.03 -12.09
C ILE A 31 -9.50 -4.62 -13.29
N ILE A 32 -8.90 -4.48 -14.48
CA ILE A 32 -9.61 -4.16 -15.73
C ILE A 32 -10.63 -5.25 -16.07
N GLN A 33 -10.20 -6.50 -16.16
CA GLN A 33 -11.09 -7.63 -16.47
C GLN A 33 -12.14 -7.83 -15.37
N GLY A 34 -11.76 -7.50 -14.14
CA GLY A 34 -12.57 -7.54 -12.94
C GLY A 34 -13.80 -6.65 -12.98
N TYR A 35 -13.73 -5.52 -13.70
CA TYR A 35 -14.92 -4.72 -13.95
C TYR A 35 -15.99 -5.52 -14.68
N ASN A 36 -15.61 -6.34 -15.66
CA ASN A 36 -16.53 -7.16 -16.46
C ASN A 36 -16.97 -8.42 -15.72
N ASN A 37 -16.01 -9.15 -15.13
CA ASN A 37 -16.25 -10.36 -14.34
C ASN A 37 -15.64 -10.21 -12.94
N VAL A 38 -16.47 -9.88 -11.95
CA VAL A 38 -16.03 -9.67 -10.56
C VAL A 38 -15.50 -10.93 -9.87
N ASN A 39 -15.86 -12.12 -10.37
CA ASN A 39 -15.41 -13.40 -9.83
C ASN A 39 -14.18 -13.95 -10.55
N ILE A 40 -13.50 -13.12 -11.34
CA ILE A 40 -12.25 -13.49 -11.99
C ILE A 40 -11.21 -13.89 -10.93
N LYS A 41 -10.58 -15.03 -11.19
CA LYS A 41 -9.49 -15.58 -10.41
C LYS A 41 -8.55 -16.30 -11.35
N TYR A 42 -7.26 -16.19 -11.08
CA TYR A 42 -6.24 -16.96 -11.81
C TYR A 42 -5.14 -17.37 -10.85
N ASN A 43 -4.41 -18.41 -11.24
CA ASN A 43 -3.24 -18.87 -10.53
C ASN A 43 -2.01 -18.70 -11.42
N ARG A 44 -0.87 -18.30 -10.82
CA ARG A 44 0.41 -18.17 -11.55
C ARG A 44 1.04 -19.54 -11.84
N TYR A 45 0.67 -20.55 -11.06
CA TYR A 45 1.19 -21.90 -11.21
C TYR A 45 0.37 -22.69 -12.21
N LEU A 46 1.06 -23.52 -12.96
CA LEU A 46 0.52 -24.29 -14.07
C LEU A 46 0.37 -25.75 -13.67
N SER A 47 -0.66 -26.41 -14.20
CA SER A 47 -0.69 -27.87 -14.26
C SER A 47 0.38 -28.39 -15.22
N LEU A 48 0.72 -29.67 -15.11
CA LEU A 48 1.66 -30.30 -16.06
C LEU A 48 1.20 -30.14 -17.51
N PHE A 49 -0.11 -30.24 -17.78
CA PHE A 49 -0.69 -30.03 -19.10
C PHE A 49 -0.38 -28.63 -19.65
N GLN A 50 -0.62 -27.60 -18.83
CA GLN A 50 -0.40 -26.21 -19.20
C GLN A 50 1.10 -25.91 -19.39
N TYR A 51 1.95 -26.45 -18.51
CA TYR A 51 3.40 -26.30 -18.59
C TYR A 51 3.97 -26.91 -19.89
N LEU A 52 3.54 -28.12 -20.24
CA LEU A 52 3.97 -28.81 -21.46
C LEU A 52 3.31 -28.24 -22.74
N LYS A 53 2.24 -27.43 -22.59
CA LYS A 53 1.43 -26.86 -23.68
C LYS A 53 0.80 -27.95 -24.57
N ILE A 54 0.39 -29.06 -23.97
CA ILE A 54 -0.25 -30.20 -24.65
C ILE A 54 -1.78 -30.06 -24.57
N GLU A 55 -2.48 -30.42 -25.64
CA GLU A 55 -3.95 -30.45 -25.67
C GLU A 55 -4.50 -31.52 -24.71
N TYR A 56 -5.57 -31.19 -24.00
CA TYR A 56 -6.19 -32.13 -23.07
C TYR A 56 -6.89 -33.28 -23.81
N SER A 57 -6.62 -34.51 -23.38
CA SER A 57 -7.43 -35.69 -23.65
C SER A 57 -7.28 -36.68 -22.50
N GLU A 58 -8.33 -37.45 -22.19
CA GLU A 58 -8.27 -38.43 -21.08
C GLU A 58 -7.15 -39.47 -21.28
N SER A 59 -6.91 -39.88 -22.52
CA SER A 59 -5.86 -40.84 -22.83
C SER A 59 -4.46 -40.25 -22.67
N MET A 60 -4.27 -38.96 -23.00
CA MET A 60 -3.03 -38.24 -22.73
C MET A 60 -2.85 -38.01 -21.23
N GLU A 61 -3.92 -37.72 -20.49
CA GLU A 61 -3.91 -37.52 -19.05
C GLU A 61 -3.43 -38.78 -18.30
N ASP A 62 -3.94 -39.95 -18.69
CA ASP A 62 -3.49 -41.24 -18.14
C ASP A 62 -2.02 -41.52 -18.46
N TYR A 63 -1.57 -41.20 -19.68
CA TYR A 63 -0.17 -41.35 -20.08
C TYR A 63 0.76 -40.43 -19.30
N LEU A 64 0.40 -39.14 -19.15
CA LEU A 64 1.17 -38.18 -18.34
C LEU A 64 1.24 -38.64 -16.88
N TYR A 65 0.14 -39.17 -16.33
CA TYR A 65 0.15 -39.76 -14.99
C TYR A 65 1.18 -40.89 -14.87
N ASN A 66 1.12 -41.87 -15.78
CA ASN A 66 2.00 -43.03 -15.73
C ASN A 66 3.47 -42.65 -15.90
N LYS A 67 3.77 -41.65 -16.73
CA LYS A 67 5.15 -41.20 -16.98
C LYS A 67 5.70 -40.29 -15.88
N TYR A 68 4.92 -39.31 -15.40
CA TYR A 68 5.42 -38.25 -14.51
C TYR A 68 5.09 -38.48 -13.03
N PHE A 69 3.90 -38.99 -12.69
CA PHE A 69 3.43 -39.02 -11.30
C PHE A 69 3.46 -40.42 -10.67
N SER A 70 3.17 -41.47 -11.44
CA SER A 70 3.12 -42.86 -10.97
C SER A 70 4.41 -43.32 -10.28
N PRO A 71 5.64 -42.99 -10.76
CA PRO A 71 6.88 -43.39 -10.07
C PRO A 71 6.94 -42.90 -8.61
N LYS A 72 6.64 -41.61 -8.39
CA LYS A 72 6.64 -40.99 -7.06
C LYS A 72 5.52 -41.54 -6.17
N LEU A 73 4.33 -41.73 -6.74
CA LEU A 73 3.21 -42.29 -6.00
C LEU A 73 3.44 -43.76 -5.59
N ASN A 74 4.12 -44.55 -6.43
CA ASN A 74 4.53 -45.91 -6.09
C ASN A 74 5.61 -45.94 -5.01
N GLU A 75 6.52 -44.96 -4.98
CA GLU A 75 7.47 -44.79 -3.89
C GLU A 75 6.76 -44.49 -2.56
N ILE A 76 5.80 -43.57 -2.56
CA ILE A 76 4.95 -43.29 -1.38
C ILE A 76 4.22 -44.55 -0.93
N LYS A 77 3.60 -45.29 -1.86
CA LYS A 77 2.91 -46.55 -1.57
C LYS A 77 3.84 -47.60 -0.93
N LYS A 78 5.10 -47.67 -1.36
CA LYS A 78 6.11 -48.60 -0.83
C LYS A 78 6.60 -48.17 0.55
N ASN A 79 6.82 -46.87 0.75
CA ASN A 79 7.38 -46.32 1.97
C ASN A 79 6.35 -46.26 3.11
N TYR A 80 5.07 -46.12 2.79
CA TYR A 80 4.00 -45.91 3.76
C TYR A 80 2.85 -46.92 3.54
N PRO A 81 2.88 -48.10 4.17
CA PRO A 81 1.85 -49.13 4.00
C PRO A 81 0.45 -48.69 4.44
N THR A 82 0.36 -47.71 5.34
CA THR A 82 -0.90 -47.17 5.87
C THR A 82 -1.82 -46.59 4.80
N VAL A 83 -1.27 -46.15 3.67
CA VAL A 83 -2.05 -45.58 2.56
C VAL A 83 -2.40 -46.59 1.46
N LEU A 84 -2.11 -47.88 1.64
CA LEU A 84 -2.41 -48.92 0.64
C LEU A 84 -3.88 -48.92 0.17
N SER A 85 -4.82 -48.65 1.07
CA SER A 85 -6.26 -48.54 0.78
C SER A 85 -6.59 -47.39 -0.17
N VAL A 86 -5.81 -46.30 -0.15
CA VAL A 86 -5.98 -45.15 -1.06
C VAL A 86 -5.67 -45.53 -2.51
N PHE A 87 -4.74 -46.47 -2.73
CA PHE A 87 -4.29 -46.89 -4.06
C PHE A 87 -5.18 -47.94 -4.73
N GLN A 88 -6.11 -48.59 -4.01
CA GLN A 88 -6.91 -49.71 -4.52
C GLN A 88 -7.89 -49.33 -5.65
N LEU A 89 -8.22 -48.04 -5.79
CA LEU A 89 -9.19 -47.53 -6.78
C LEU A 89 -8.56 -46.69 -7.90
N MET A 90 -7.22 -46.58 -7.95
CA MET A 90 -6.53 -45.81 -9.00
C MET A 90 -6.14 -46.72 -10.16
N THR A 91 -6.90 -46.66 -11.26
CA THR A 91 -6.59 -47.38 -12.51
C THR A 91 -6.41 -46.38 -13.65
N ALA A 92 -5.22 -46.35 -14.26
CA ALA A 92 -4.92 -45.55 -15.45
C ALA A 92 -4.71 -46.45 -16.67
N LYS A 93 -5.32 -46.11 -17.82
CA LYS A 93 -5.15 -46.88 -19.06
C LYS A 93 -3.99 -46.31 -19.87
N ASN A 94 -3.04 -47.16 -20.26
CA ASN A 94 -1.99 -46.78 -21.20
C ASN A 94 -2.39 -47.19 -22.61
N ASN A 95 -2.49 -46.22 -23.54
CA ASN A 95 -2.21 -46.34 -24.99
C ASN A 95 -2.80 -45.16 -25.81
N PRO A 96 -2.48 -43.88 -25.52
CA PRO A 96 -2.82 -42.81 -26.46
C PRO A 96 -1.94 -42.86 -27.73
N THR A 97 -2.52 -42.56 -28.88
CA THR A 97 -1.76 -42.18 -30.08
C THR A 97 -1.22 -40.76 -29.90
N ILE A 98 0.10 -40.61 -29.77
CA ILE A 98 0.75 -39.32 -29.49
C ILE A 98 1.15 -38.63 -30.80
N LYS A 99 0.81 -37.34 -30.94
CA LYS A 99 1.26 -36.51 -32.08
C LYS A 99 2.77 -36.31 -32.02
N LYS A 100 3.46 -36.27 -33.18
CA LYS A 100 4.92 -36.03 -33.25
C LYS A 100 5.36 -34.75 -32.51
N ALA A 101 4.55 -33.69 -32.56
CA ALA A 101 4.83 -32.44 -31.86
C ALA A 101 4.84 -32.60 -30.33
N ASP A 102 3.95 -33.43 -29.77
CA ASP A 102 3.88 -33.69 -28.33
C ASP A 102 4.98 -34.65 -27.87
N LEU A 103 5.37 -35.61 -28.71
CA LEU A 103 6.56 -36.46 -28.48
C LEU A 103 7.82 -35.62 -28.25
N ILE A 104 8.07 -34.62 -29.12
CA ILE A 104 9.23 -33.72 -28.98
C ILE A 104 9.18 -32.94 -27.65
N ARG A 105 7.99 -32.46 -27.25
CA ARG A 105 7.80 -31.74 -25.98
C ARG A 105 8.05 -32.65 -24.77
N LEU A 106 7.62 -33.90 -24.85
CA LEU A 106 7.79 -34.93 -23.82
C LEU A 106 9.23 -35.44 -23.69
N GLU A 107 9.99 -35.45 -24.78
CA GLU A 107 11.43 -35.77 -24.79
C GLU A 107 12.26 -34.63 -24.20
N LYS A 108 11.91 -33.38 -24.51
CA LYS A 108 12.59 -32.20 -23.98
C LYS A 108 12.39 -32.01 -22.48
N ASN A 109 11.22 -32.39 -21.96
CA ASN A 109 10.84 -32.22 -20.56
C ASN A 109 10.85 -33.57 -19.82
N ASP A 110 12.05 -34.04 -19.52
CA ASP A 110 12.27 -35.28 -18.77
C ASP A 110 11.65 -35.20 -17.36
N PRO A 111 11.00 -36.26 -16.84
CA PRO A 111 10.42 -36.27 -15.49
C PRO A 111 11.41 -35.89 -14.37
N SER A 112 12.70 -36.21 -14.52
CA SER A 112 13.74 -35.84 -13.54
C SER A 112 13.98 -34.34 -13.43
N LYS A 113 13.53 -33.55 -14.41
CA LYS A 113 13.69 -32.09 -14.48
C LYS A 113 12.43 -31.33 -14.09
N ILE A 114 11.31 -32.01 -13.84
CA ILE A 114 10.04 -31.38 -13.46
C ILE A 114 9.85 -31.49 -11.95
N ASN A 115 9.57 -30.37 -11.30
CA ASN A 115 9.30 -30.32 -9.87
C ASN A 115 8.05 -29.46 -9.57
N HIS A 116 7.84 -29.13 -8.29
CA HIS A 116 6.71 -28.33 -7.81
C HIS A 116 6.69 -26.87 -8.30
N ASP A 117 7.81 -26.33 -8.79
CA ASP A 117 7.84 -25.00 -9.45
C ASP A 117 7.39 -25.08 -10.91
N ASN A 118 7.45 -26.26 -11.54
CA ASN A 118 7.06 -26.46 -12.93
C ASN A 118 5.62 -26.98 -13.08
N ALA A 119 5.22 -27.93 -12.22
CA ALA A 119 3.90 -28.53 -12.26
C ALA A 119 3.29 -28.60 -10.86
N TYR A 120 2.13 -27.98 -10.71
CA TYR A 120 1.43 -27.84 -9.44
C TYR A 120 1.07 -29.17 -8.78
N GLU A 121 0.83 -30.21 -9.57
CA GLU A 121 0.54 -31.55 -9.08
C GLU A 121 1.64 -32.11 -8.18
N TYR A 122 2.91 -31.81 -8.44
CA TYR A 122 4.00 -32.26 -7.56
C TYR A 122 3.92 -31.61 -6.18
N LEU A 123 3.51 -30.35 -6.08
CA LEU A 123 3.28 -29.67 -4.79
C LEU A 123 2.20 -30.39 -3.98
N LEU A 124 1.10 -30.77 -4.64
CA LEU A 124 -0.01 -31.49 -4.01
C LEU A 124 0.46 -32.87 -3.50
N ILE A 125 1.21 -33.61 -4.32
CA ILE A 125 1.76 -34.93 -3.94
C ILE A 125 2.76 -34.78 -2.79
N ASP A 126 3.69 -33.83 -2.87
CA ASP A 126 4.69 -33.57 -1.83
C ASP A 126 4.05 -33.24 -0.48
N THR A 127 3.02 -32.39 -0.50
CA THR A 127 2.29 -32.01 0.70
C THR A 127 1.50 -33.19 1.26
N ALA A 128 0.85 -33.98 0.41
CA ALA A 128 0.16 -35.20 0.82
C ALA A 128 1.13 -36.24 1.43
N GLU A 129 2.32 -36.39 0.85
CA GLU A 129 3.36 -37.27 1.41
C GLU A 129 3.78 -36.82 2.82
N GLN A 130 3.98 -35.51 3.05
CA GLN A 130 4.34 -35.02 4.39
C GLN A 130 3.26 -35.34 5.43
N ILE A 131 1.98 -35.30 5.07
CA ILE A 131 0.88 -35.71 5.98
C ILE A 131 1.10 -37.14 6.45
N VAL A 132 1.27 -38.07 5.51
CA VAL A 132 1.43 -39.50 5.77
C VAL A 132 2.70 -39.76 6.59
N LYS A 133 3.82 -39.18 6.16
CA LYS A 133 5.12 -39.29 6.83
C LYS A 133 5.07 -38.85 8.29
N TYR A 134 4.43 -37.72 8.58
CA TYR A 134 4.33 -37.23 9.95
C TYR A 134 3.27 -37.96 10.79
N LYS A 135 2.22 -38.51 10.16
CA LYS A 135 1.27 -39.42 10.80
C LYS A 135 1.96 -40.70 11.28
N GLU A 136 2.75 -41.35 10.42
CA GLU A 136 3.49 -42.55 10.83
C GLU A 136 4.53 -42.26 11.92
N LYS A 137 5.14 -41.07 11.89
CA LYS A 137 6.03 -40.58 12.95
C LYS A 137 5.30 -40.10 14.21
N LYS A 138 3.96 -40.17 14.27
CA LYS A 138 3.12 -39.67 15.37
C LYS A 138 3.39 -38.22 15.76
N SER A 139 3.76 -37.38 14.79
CA SER A 139 4.11 -35.97 14.99
C SER A 139 2.95 -35.06 14.62
N SER A 140 2.57 -34.10 15.48
CA SER A 140 1.50 -33.13 15.21
C SER A 140 1.70 -32.26 13.96
N LYS A 141 2.92 -32.24 13.40
CA LYS A 141 3.25 -31.54 12.15
C LYS A 141 2.40 -31.98 10.95
N TRP A 142 1.83 -33.19 10.97
CA TRP A 142 0.92 -33.64 9.91
C TRP A 142 -0.27 -32.69 9.75
N LEU A 143 -0.76 -32.09 10.85
CA LEU A 143 -1.93 -31.22 10.86
C LEU A 143 -1.67 -29.90 10.11
N PHE A 144 -0.44 -29.38 10.17
CA PHE A 144 -0.01 -28.23 9.36
C PHE A 144 -0.10 -28.54 7.87
N HIS A 145 0.40 -29.70 7.46
CA HIS A 145 0.36 -30.12 6.06
C HIS A 145 -1.07 -30.46 5.60
N TYR A 146 -1.89 -31.03 6.48
CA TYR A 146 -3.31 -31.28 6.22
C TYR A 146 -4.06 -29.97 5.99
N PHE A 147 -3.89 -28.99 6.90
CA PHE A 147 -4.46 -27.66 6.74
C PHE A 147 -4.02 -27.02 5.43
N THR A 148 -2.72 -27.07 5.14
CA THR A 148 -2.14 -26.54 3.88
C THR A 148 -2.77 -27.20 2.65
N LEU A 149 -2.82 -28.53 2.59
CA LEU A 149 -3.35 -29.28 1.45
C LEU A 149 -4.85 -29.02 1.24
N SER A 150 -5.62 -28.92 2.32
CA SER A 150 -7.06 -28.60 2.28
C SER A 150 -7.35 -27.23 1.63
N LYS A 151 -6.41 -26.28 1.70
CA LYS A 151 -6.49 -24.99 1.02
C LYS A 151 -5.94 -25.04 -0.41
N LEU A 152 -4.81 -25.72 -0.64
CA LEU A 152 -4.19 -25.82 -1.96
C LEU A 152 -5.09 -26.50 -3.00
N ILE A 153 -5.82 -27.54 -2.62
CA ILE A 153 -6.72 -28.28 -3.53
C ILE A 153 -7.87 -27.41 -4.08
N LYS A 154 -8.16 -26.27 -3.46
CA LYS A 154 -9.24 -25.34 -3.84
C LYS A 154 -8.80 -24.27 -4.83
N ASN A 155 -7.51 -24.20 -5.14
CA ASN A 155 -6.99 -23.24 -6.10
C ASN A 155 -7.46 -23.54 -7.52
N SER A 156 -7.55 -22.49 -8.33
CA SER A 156 -8.18 -22.49 -9.64
C SER A 156 -7.17 -22.81 -10.72
N ILE A 157 -6.66 -24.03 -10.71
CA ILE A 157 -5.71 -24.51 -11.71
C ILE A 157 -6.42 -25.48 -12.64
N HIS A 158 -6.39 -25.16 -13.94
CA HIS A 158 -7.08 -25.93 -14.96
C HIS A 158 -6.27 -27.17 -15.36
N ASN A 159 -6.98 -28.25 -15.72
CA ASN A 159 -6.42 -29.50 -16.22
C ASN A 159 -5.40 -30.15 -15.26
N LEU A 160 -5.63 -30.06 -13.95
CA LEU A 160 -4.90 -30.89 -12.99
C LEU A 160 -5.21 -32.37 -13.24
N ASN A 161 -4.18 -33.21 -13.16
CA ASN A 161 -4.34 -34.65 -13.41
C ASN A 161 -5.35 -35.30 -12.44
N ARG A 162 -6.39 -35.92 -12.99
CA ARG A 162 -7.48 -36.57 -12.25
C ARG A 162 -7.03 -37.61 -11.23
N HIS A 163 -5.98 -38.38 -11.54
CA HIS A 163 -5.46 -39.40 -10.62
C HIS A 163 -4.74 -38.79 -9.43
N VAL A 164 -4.03 -37.68 -9.64
CA VAL A 164 -3.38 -36.93 -8.56
C VAL A 164 -4.44 -36.30 -7.64
N LEU A 165 -5.48 -35.69 -8.21
CA LEU A 165 -6.59 -35.16 -7.44
C LEU A 165 -7.31 -36.23 -6.63
N LEU A 166 -7.56 -37.40 -7.23
CA LEU A 166 -8.16 -38.55 -6.54
C LEU A 166 -7.30 -39.01 -5.37
N PHE A 167 -5.99 -39.17 -5.58
CA PHE A 167 -5.03 -39.51 -4.53
C PHE A 167 -5.09 -38.52 -3.36
N VAL A 168 -4.95 -37.23 -3.63
CA VAL A 168 -4.95 -36.17 -2.61
C VAL A 168 -6.27 -36.11 -1.86
N THR A 169 -7.41 -36.19 -2.56
CA THR A 169 -8.74 -36.15 -1.95
C THR A 169 -8.95 -37.34 -1.01
N LYS A 170 -8.48 -38.54 -1.41
CA LYS A 170 -8.55 -39.74 -0.57
C LYS A 170 -7.64 -39.66 0.65
N ILE A 171 -6.46 -39.04 0.54
CA ILE A 171 -5.59 -38.78 1.70
C ILE A 171 -6.25 -37.82 2.70
N LEU A 172 -6.91 -36.76 2.22
CA LEU A 172 -7.65 -35.84 3.09
C LEU A 172 -8.82 -36.54 3.80
N ALA A 173 -9.60 -37.35 3.07
CA ALA A 173 -10.71 -38.11 3.65
C ALA A 173 -10.25 -39.17 4.66
N LEU A 174 -9.09 -39.81 4.43
CA LEU A 174 -8.54 -40.83 5.34
C LEU A 174 -8.26 -40.29 6.75
N TYR A 175 -7.89 -39.02 6.86
CA TYR A 175 -7.49 -38.41 8.13
C TYR A 175 -8.44 -37.31 8.60
N GLU A 176 -9.62 -37.14 7.98
CA GLU A 176 -10.59 -36.09 8.31
C GLU A 176 -11.10 -36.21 9.75
N ASP A 177 -11.48 -37.42 10.18
CA ASP A 177 -11.97 -37.67 11.54
C ASP A 177 -10.89 -37.48 12.63
N ASP A 178 -9.60 -37.50 12.24
CA ASP A 178 -8.47 -37.28 13.16
C ASP A 178 -8.14 -35.79 13.35
N VAL A 179 -8.79 -34.88 12.62
CA VAL A 179 -8.52 -33.44 12.69
C VAL A 179 -9.13 -32.85 13.97
N ASP A 180 -8.26 -32.43 14.87
CA ASP A 180 -8.66 -31.66 16.05
C ASP A 180 -8.64 -30.15 15.74
N LEU A 181 -9.84 -29.57 15.56
CA LEU A 181 -10.01 -28.14 15.29
C LEU A 181 -9.46 -27.24 16.41
N THR A 182 -9.43 -27.74 17.66
CA THR A 182 -8.83 -27.01 18.79
C THR A 182 -7.34 -26.82 18.58
N LYS A 183 -6.65 -27.86 18.10
CA LYS A 183 -5.22 -27.79 17.76
C LYS A 183 -4.96 -26.93 16.52
N VAL A 184 -5.87 -26.93 15.55
CA VAL A 184 -5.78 -26.03 14.38
C VAL A 184 -5.83 -24.56 14.84
N ILE A 185 -6.71 -24.22 15.78
CA ILE A 185 -6.79 -22.87 16.36
C ILE A 185 -5.56 -22.56 17.22
N GLU A 186 -5.12 -23.49 18.06
CA GLU A 186 -3.91 -23.34 18.88
C GLU A 186 -2.66 -23.01 18.05
N HIS A 187 -2.53 -23.62 16.87
CA HIS A 187 -1.42 -23.40 15.95
C HIS A 187 -1.74 -22.43 14.81
N SER A 188 -2.80 -21.62 14.91
CA SER A 188 -3.26 -20.78 13.79
C SER A 188 -2.24 -19.74 13.33
N VAL A 189 -1.35 -19.28 14.23
CA VAL A 189 -0.25 -18.38 13.88
C VAL A 189 0.66 -19.02 12.83
N ASP A 190 0.99 -20.30 12.98
CA ASP A 190 1.86 -21.00 12.04
C ASP A 190 1.09 -21.52 10.83
N PHE A 191 -0.16 -21.97 11.03
CA PHE A 191 -0.96 -22.61 9.97
C PHE A 191 -1.58 -21.61 9.00
N ILE A 192 -1.87 -20.39 9.47
CA ILE A 192 -2.57 -19.35 8.70
C ILE A 192 -1.64 -18.17 8.44
N GLU A 193 -1.12 -17.53 9.49
CA GLU A 193 -0.40 -16.25 9.35
C GLU A 193 1.01 -16.42 8.78
N LYS A 194 1.76 -17.45 9.20
CA LYS A 194 3.13 -17.73 8.73
C LYS A 194 3.23 -18.77 7.63
N ASN A 195 2.10 -19.28 7.12
CA ASN A 195 2.11 -20.34 6.13
C ASN A 195 2.49 -19.82 4.74
N SER A 196 3.79 -19.83 4.45
CA SER A 196 4.35 -19.33 3.19
C SER A 196 3.85 -20.09 1.96
N VAL A 197 3.45 -21.36 2.11
CA VAL A 197 2.98 -22.19 1.00
C VAL A 197 1.62 -21.70 0.51
N ILE A 198 0.66 -21.50 1.40
CA ILE A 198 -0.68 -20.99 1.03
C ILE A 198 -0.55 -19.59 0.39
N LEU A 199 0.30 -18.74 0.95
CA LEU A 199 0.50 -17.37 0.47
C LEU A 199 1.17 -17.31 -0.91
N LYS A 200 2.13 -18.21 -1.18
CA LYS A 200 2.87 -18.27 -2.45
C LYS A 200 2.00 -18.84 -3.58
N TYR A 201 1.28 -19.93 -3.31
CA TYR A 201 0.60 -20.74 -4.32
C TYR A 201 -0.91 -20.46 -4.47
N GLY A 202 -1.46 -19.54 -3.69
CA GLY A 202 -2.88 -19.18 -3.71
C GLY A 202 -3.32 -18.44 -4.97
N ASP A 203 -4.61 -18.50 -5.27
CA ASP A 203 -5.22 -17.75 -6.37
C ASP A 203 -5.11 -16.22 -6.16
N ILE A 204 -4.87 -15.52 -7.26
CA ILE A 204 -4.98 -14.07 -7.33
C ILE A 204 -6.39 -13.73 -7.79
N SER A 205 -7.09 -12.92 -7.00
CA SER A 205 -8.46 -12.47 -7.26
C SER A 205 -8.67 -11.05 -6.72
N LEU A 206 -9.76 -10.41 -7.13
CA LEU A 206 -10.16 -9.10 -6.59
C LEU A 206 -10.52 -9.21 -5.11
N TYR A 207 -10.25 -8.14 -4.36
CA TYR A 207 -10.79 -8.01 -3.02
C TYR A 207 -12.32 -7.89 -3.04
N GLU A 208 -12.98 -8.35 -1.98
CA GLU A 208 -14.45 -8.40 -1.94
C GLU A 208 -15.08 -7.01 -2.08
N HIS A 209 -14.47 -6.00 -1.47
CA HIS A 209 -14.89 -4.61 -1.61
C HIS A 209 -14.73 -4.06 -3.03
N GLN A 210 -13.73 -4.52 -3.81
CA GLN A 210 -13.59 -4.16 -5.22
C GLN A 210 -14.69 -4.82 -6.07
N LYS A 211 -15.05 -6.07 -5.78
CA LYS A 211 -16.17 -6.76 -6.46
C LYS A 211 -17.49 -6.03 -6.22
N GLN A 212 -17.76 -5.64 -4.98
CA GLN A 212 -18.94 -4.86 -4.62
C GLN A 212 -18.93 -3.50 -5.32
N LEU A 213 -17.79 -2.81 -5.35
CA LEU A 213 -17.64 -1.52 -6.02
C LEU A 213 -17.89 -1.63 -7.53
N PHE A 214 -17.28 -2.59 -8.21
CA PHE A 214 -17.45 -2.77 -9.65
C PHE A 214 -18.88 -3.19 -10.01
N SER A 215 -19.51 -4.04 -9.19
CA SER A 215 -20.92 -4.41 -9.34
C SER A 215 -21.84 -3.18 -9.20
N THR A 216 -21.55 -2.33 -8.20
CA THR A 216 -22.30 -1.10 -7.93
C THR A 216 -22.13 -0.06 -9.04
N MET A 217 -20.94 0.00 -9.65
CA MET A 217 -20.60 0.99 -10.69
C MET A 217 -20.75 0.45 -12.12
N LYS A 218 -21.51 -0.63 -12.30
CA LYS A 218 -21.92 -1.10 -13.64
C LYS A 218 -22.73 -0.03 -14.36
N ASN A 219 -22.36 0.19 -15.61
CA ASN A 219 -23.00 1.15 -16.52
C ASN A 219 -23.22 0.48 -17.89
N PRO A 220 -24.30 -0.31 -18.05
CA PRO A 220 -24.57 -1.04 -19.30
C PRO A 220 -24.92 -0.12 -20.47
N ASP A 221 -25.55 1.03 -20.20
CA ASP A 221 -26.01 1.99 -21.21
C ASP A 221 -24.95 3.05 -21.55
N PHE A 222 -23.68 2.80 -21.21
CA PHE A 222 -22.58 3.73 -21.42
C PHE A 222 -22.43 4.13 -22.90
N ASP A 223 -22.33 3.13 -23.79
CA ASP A 223 -22.03 3.35 -25.21
C ASP A 223 -23.21 4.05 -25.92
N GLU A 224 -24.44 3.63 -25.61
CA GLU A 224 -25.68 4.22 -26.16
C GLU A 224 -25.76 5.71 -25.82
N ARG A 225 -25.58 6.08 -24.55
CA ARG A 225 -25.62 7.49 -24.11
C ARG A 225 -24.48 8.32 -24.67
N GLN A 226 -23.29 7.73 -24.78
CA GLN A 226 -22.15 8.42 -25.37
C GLN A 226 -22.38 8.73 -26.85
N ALA A 227 -23.01 7.82 -27.59
CA ALA A 227 -23.36 8.02 -29.00
C ALA A 227 -24.41 9.13 -29.15
N SER A 228 -25.50 9.09 -28.36
CA SER A 228 -26.54 10.13 -28.36
C SER A 228 -25.97 11.51 -28.03
N PHE A 229 -25.15 11.61 -26.98
CA PHE A 229 -24.52 12.87 -26.58
C PHE A 229 -23.65 13.45 -27.70
N ARG A 230 -22.84 12.62 -28.37
CA ARG A 230 -22.00 13.07 -29.50
C ARG A 230 -22.82 13.54 -30.69
N ALA A 231 -23.93 12.88 -30.99
CA ALA A 231 -24.84 13.30 -32.06
C ALA A 231 -25.45 14.68 -31.75
N GLU A 232 -25.88 14.89 -30.51
CA GLU A 232 -26.44 16.16 -30.04
C GLU A 232 -25.41 17.30 -30.09
N CYS A 233 -24.16 17.06 -29.64
CA CYS A 233 -23.09 18.05 -29.75
C CYS A 233 -22.77 18.42 -31.21
N LYS A 234 -22.79 17.45 -32.13
CA LYS A 234 -22.60 17.71 -33.57
C LYS A 234 -23.72 18.59 -34.13
N LEU A 235 -24.98 18.34 -33.73
CA LEU A 235 -26.12 19.15 -34.14
C LEU A 235 -26.02 20.60 -33.62
N GLN A 236 -25.63 20.78 -32.36
CA GLN A 236 -25.43 22.11 -31.77
C GLN A 236 -24.31 22.90 -32.47
N LYS A 237 -23.20 22.25 -32.83
CA LYS A 237 -22.11 22.88 -33.60
C LYS A 237 -22.56 23.31 -35.00
N LYS A 238 -23.37 22.47 -35.69
CA LYS A 238 -23.96 22.83 -36.99
C LYS A 238 -24.91 24.02 -36.90
N GLN A 239 -25.63 24.18 -35.78
CA GLN A 239 -26.55 25.31 -35.57
C GLN A 239 -25.83 26.61 -35.19
N ASN A 240 -24.67 26.53 -34.54
CA ASN A 240 -23.87 27.70 -34.14
C ASN A 240 -22.93 28.24 -35.23
N GLY A 241 -22.80 27.54 -36.37
CA GLY A 241 -22.08 28.05 -37.55
C GLY A 241 -20.56 27.84 -37.54
N ASP A 242 -20.04 26.90 -36.74
CA ASP A 242 -18.60 26.77 -36.47
C ASP A 242 -17.81 25.82 -37.41
N ASP A 243 -18.41 25.17 -38.41
CA ASP A 243 -17.67 24.27 -39.32
C ASP A 243 -17.63 24.79 -40.79
N GLU A 244 -16.45 25.24 -41.22
CA GLU A 244 -15.99 25.14 -42.61
C GLU A 244 -15.34 23.74 -42.82
N SER A 245 -15.92 22.96 -43.74
CA SER A 245 -15.39 21.73 -44.38
C SER A 245 -15.08 20.50 -43.50
N ASP A 246 -15.97 19.52 -43.53
CA ASP A 246 -15.68 18.20 -44.12
C ASP A 246 -17.01 17.43 -44.30
N SER A 247 -17.47 17.41 -45.56
CA SER A 247 -18.55 16.56 -46.04
C SER A 247 -17.96 15.19 -46.37
N ASP A 248 -18.40 14.13 -45.68
CA ASP A 248 -18.51 12.75 -46.20
C ASP A 248 -18.96 11.80 -45.07
N ASP A 249 -20.20 11.95 -44.57
CA ASP A 249 -20.92 10.88 -43.85
C ASP A 249 -22.41 11.28 -43.73
N ASP A 250 -23.14 11.14 -44.83
CA ASP A 250 -24.61 11.19 -44.87
C ASP A 250 -25.18 9.82 -44.50
N ASP A 251 -25.32 9.54 -43.19
CA ASP A 251 -26.37 8.63 -42.71
C ASP A 251 -26.64 8.86 -41.20
N VAL A 252 -27.56 9.78 -40.88
CA VAL A 252 -28.10 9.92 -39.52
C VAL A 252 -29.60 9.73 -39.58
N SER A 253 -30.04 8.48 -39.42
CA SER A 253 -31.44 8.20 -39.10
C SER A 253 -31.72 8.53 -37.62
N PRO A 254 -32.88 9.15 -37.30
CA PRO A 254 -33.23 9.45 -35.91
C PRO A 254 -33.58 8.14 -35.21
N LEU A 255 -32.70 7.69 -34.31
CA LEU A 255 -33.01 6.58 -33.40
C LEU A 255 -34.22 6.96 -32.55
N CYS A 256 -35.29 6.20 -32.73
CA CYS A 256 -36.55 6.27 -31.98
C CYS A 256 -36.27 6.23 -30.47
N SER A 257 -36.62 7.31 -29.78
CA SER A 257 -36.45 7.48 -28.33
C SER A 257 -37.46 6.62 -27.57
N THR A 258 -37.11 5.38 -27.26
CA THR A 258 -37.68 4.74 -26.07
C THR A 258 -37.07 5.42 -24.85
N GLU A 259 -37.87 6.15 -24.07
CA GLU A 259 -37.48 6.75 -22.78
C GLU A 259 -37.04 5.66 -21.80
N LYS A 260 -35.79 5.19 -21.92
CA LYS A 260 -35.15 4.38 -20.89
C LYS A 260 -34.79 5.32 -19.75
N LYS A 261 -35.25 4.96 -18.55
CA LYS A 261 -35.05 5.70 -17.31
C LYS A 261 -33.54 5.86 -17.07
N ALA A 262 -33.06 7.11 -16.93
CA ALA A 262 -31.67 7.38 -16.58
C ALA A 262 -31.29 6.60 -15.30
N PRO A 263 -30.08 6.02 -15.22
CA PRO A 263 -29.64 5.31 -14.04
C PRO A 263 -29.68 6.26 -12.84
N ALA A 264 -30.22 5.76 -11.74
CA ALA A 264 -30.33 6.53 -10.51
C ALA A 264 -28.94 7.04 -10.08
N PRO A 265 -28.82 8.31 -9.64
CA PRO A 265 -27.61 8.86 -9.03
C PRO A 265 -27.10 7.97 -7.89
N ARG A 266 -25.79 7.95 -7.65
CA ARG A 266 -25.17 7.06 -6.65
C ARG A 266 -24.15 7.80 -5.80
N LEU A 267 -24.27 7.66 -4.49
CA LEU A 267 -23.22 8.02 -3.53
C LEU A 267 -22.71 6.74 -2.87
N VAL A 268 -21.45 6.41 -3.11
CA VAL A 268 -20.79 5.23 -2.54
C VAL A 268 -19.85 5.67 -1.42
N LEU A 269 -20.12 5.23 -0.20
CA LEU A 269 -19.22 5.32 0.93
C LEU A 269 -18.30 4.08 0.90
N TYR A 270 -17.03 4.27 0.52
CA TYR A 270 -16.11 3.18 0.24
C TYR A 270 -15.01 3.09 1.31
N ILE A 271 -15.23 2.19 2.27
CA ILE A 271 -14.38 1.98 3.45
C ILE A 271 -13.63 0.66 3.29
N ALA A 272 -12.33 0.72 3.03
CA ALA A 272 -11.47 -0.46 3.07
C ALA A 272 -10.10 -0.11 3.66
N PRO A 273 -9.38 -1.06 4.26
CA PRO A 273 -8.05 -0.81 4.82
C PRO A 273 -7.09 -0.24 3.77
N THR A 274 -6.11 0.55 4.19
CA THR A 274 -5.01 0.98 3.31
C THR A 274 -4.21 -0.22 2.80
N GLY A 275 -3.72 -0.13 1.55
CA GLY A 275 -2.95 -1.21 0.90
C GLY A 275 -3.79 -2.31 0.24
N THR A 276 -5.12 -2.16 0.19
CA THR A 276 -6.06 -3.13 -0.43
C THR A 276 -6.50 -2.74 -1.85
N GLY A 277 -5.76 -1.85 -2.53
CA GLY A 277 -6.04 -1.51 -3.93
C GLY A 277 -7.18 -0.51 -4.17
N LYS A 278 -7.65 0.23 -3.14
CA LYS A 278 -8.65 1.31 -3.31
C LYS A 278 -8.25 2.29 -4.42
N THR A 279 -7.07 2.90 -4.30
CA THR A 279 -6.54 3.91 -5.23
C THR A 279 -6.41 3.43 -6.67
N LEU A 280 -6.26 2.12 -6.92
CA LEU A 280 -6.18 1.54 -8.28
C LEU A 280 -7.55 1.17 -8.87
N SER A 281 -8.61 1.16 -8.07
CA SER A 281 -9.98 0.82 -8.49
C SER A 281 -10.54 1.73 -9.62
N PRO A 282 -10.17 3.03 -9.72
CA PRO A 282 -10.54 3.87 -10.87
C PRO A 282 -10.18 3.29 -12.24
N ILE A 283 -9.10 2.52 -12.34
CA ILE A 283 -8.66 1.90 -13.60
C ILE A 283 -9.73 0.93 -14.11
N GLY A 284 -10.29 0.10 -13.23
CA GLY A 284 -11.39 -0.81 -13.57
C GLY A 284 -12.70 -0.06 -13.85
N ILE A 285 -13.03 0.95 -13.05
CA ILE A 285 -14.25 1.77 -13.24
C ILE A 285 -14.26 2.45 -14.62
N SER A 286 -13.08 2.84 -15.12
CA SER A 286 -12.92 3.52 -16.41
C SER A 286 -13.29 2.69 -17.65
N GLU A 287 -13.55 1.38 -17.51
CA GLU A 287 -13.96 0.51 -18.62
C GLU A 287 -15.29 0.92 -19.26
N LYS A 288 -16.29 1.29 -18.45
CA LYS A 288 -17.61 1.78 -18.91
C LYS A 288 -18.05 3.04 -18.17
N ASN A 289 -17.10 3.82 -17.67
CA ASN A 289 -17.34 5.13 -17.10
C ASN A 289 -16.16 6.06 -17.41
N ARG A 290 -16.36 7.35 -17.16
CA ARG A 290 -15.32 8.38 -17.17
C ARG A 290 -15.05 8.81 -15.75
N VAL A 291 -13.78 8.84 -15.34
CA VAL A 291 -13.43 9.03 -13.94
C VAL A 291 -12.79 10.39 -13.72
N ILE A 292 -13.32 11.16 -12.78
CA ILE A 292 -12.64 12.30 -12.17
C ILE A 292 -12.03 11.81 -10.86
N PHE A 293 -10.72 11.61 -10.84
CA PHE A 293 -10.00 11.19 -9.65
C PHE A 293 -9.49 12.41 -8.88
N VAL A 294 -10.08 12.68 -7.72
CA VAL A 294 -9.72 13.78 -6.83
C VAL A 294 -8.80 13.24 -5.75
N CYS A 295 -7.59 13.77 -5.64
CA CYS A 295 -6.64 13.41 -4.59
C CYS A 295 -6.13 14.64 -3.83
N ALA A 296 -6.09 14.57 -2.51
CA ALA A 296 -5.52 15.64 -1.69
C ALA A 296 -3.99 15.74 -1.83
N ALA A 297 -3.33 14.61 -2.10
CA ALA A 297 -1.89 14.55 -2.16
C ALA A 297 -1.40 14.14 -3.56
N ARG A 298 -0.34 14.80 -4.03
CA ARG A 298 0.15 14.74 -5.42
C ARG A 298 0.69 13.36 -5.85
N HIS A 299 1.56 12.76 -5.05
CA HIS A 299 2.22 11.47 -5.34
C HIS A 299 1.22 10.30 -5.43
N VAL A 300 0.21 10.22 -4.55
CA VAL A 300 -1.22 10.12 -4.90
C VAL A 300 -1.58 9.80 -6.35
N GLY A 301 -2.02 10.86 -7.01
CA GLY A 301 -2.40 10.86 -8.42
C GLY A 301 -1.27 10.46 -9.36
N LEU A 302 0.00 10.76 -9.06
CA LEU A 302 1.12 10.32 -9.89
C LEU A 302 1.26 8.78 -9.94
N ALA A 303 1.09 8.11 -8.81
CA ALA A 303 1.13 6.65 -8.74
C ALA A 303 -0.03 6.02 -9.55
N LEU A 304 -1.24 6.59 -9.43
CA LEU A 304 -2.37 6.17 -10.26
C LEU A 304 -2.10 6.43 -11.75
N ALA A 305 -1.52 7.58 -12.09
CA ALA A 305 -1.21 7.95 -13.47
C ALA A 305 -0.22 6.96 -14.10
N ARG A 306 0.86 6.63 -13.39
CA ARG A 306 1.86 5.64 -13.82
C ARG A 306 1.23 4.26 -14.05
N ALA A 307 0.36 3.82 -13.14
CA ALA A 307 -0.37 2.56 -13.29
C ALA A 307 -1.30 2.59 -14.50
N ALA A 308 -2.07 3.68 -14.68
CA ALA A 308 -3.00 3.87 -15.79
C ALA A 308 -2.28 3.88 -17.15
N ILE A 309 -1.18 4.64 -17.29
CA ILE A 309 -0.36 4.69 -18.51
C ILE A 309 0.20 3.31 -18.85
N SER A 310 0.67 2.55 -17.85
CA SER A 310 1.28 1.23 -18.06
C SER A 310 0.33 0.18 -18.65
N VAL A 311 -0.99 0.38 -18.51
CA VAL A 311 -2.04 -0.45 -19.13
C VAL A 311 -2.78 0.28 -20.27
N GLY A 312 -2.20 1.38 -20.77
CA GLY A 312 -2.68 2.07 -21.97
C GLY A 312 -3.92 2.94 -21.76
N LYS A 313 -4.25 3.31 -20.52
CA LYS A 313 -5.39 4.21 -20.25
C LYS A 313 -5.11 5.63 -20.71
N LYS A 314 -6.15 6.30 -21.18
CA LYS A 314 -6.08 7.66 -21.72
C LYS A 314 -6.37 8.66 -20.61
N ILE A 315 -5.34 9.33 -20.13
CA ILE A 315 -5.45 10.19 -18.95
C ILE A 315 -5.21 11.68 -19.24
N ALA A 316 -5.73 12.53 -18.36
CA ALA A 316 -5.49 13.97 -18.31
C ALA A 316 -5.13 14.42 -16.89
N PHE A 317 -4.44 15.55 -16.78
CA PHE A 317 -4.01 16.13 -15.51
C PHE A 317 -4.58 17.53 -15.31
N ALA A 318 -5.16 17.75 -14.13
CA ALA A 318 -5.66 19.02 -13.66
C ALA A 318 -5.09 19.31 -12.26
N PHE A 319 -3.80 19.57 -12.17
CA PHE A 319 -3.12 20.01 -10.94
C PHE A 319 -2.83 21.50 -10.99
N GLY A 320 -3.21 22.24 -9.96
CA GLY A 320 -3.06 23.70 -9.88
C GLY A 320 -3.73 24.45 -11.03
N CYS A 321 -4.91 23.99 -11.46
CA CYS A 321 -5.67 24.57 -12.57
C CYS A 321 -6.75 25.52 -12.05
N SER A 322 -6.88 26.69 -12.67
CA SER A 322 -7.99 27.63 -12.42
C SER A 322 -9.04 27.58 -13.52
N SER A 323 -8.69 27.04 -14.69
CA SER A 323 -9.55 26.97 -15.87
C SER A 323 -9.35 25.67 -16.66
N ALA A 324 -10.24 25.40 -17.61
CA ALA A 324 -10.12 24.26 -18.52
C ALA A 324 -8.85 24.33 -19.40
N ASP A 325 -8.38 25.53 -19.73
CA ASP A 325 -7.18 25.75 -20.58
C ASP A 325 -5.88 25.29 -19.92
N ASP A 326 -5.90 25.12 -18.60
CA ASP A 326 -4.74 24.66 -17.83
C ASP A 326 -4.56 23.14 -17.87
N ILE A 327 -5.60 22.40 -18.27
CA ILE A 327 -5.60 20.94 -18.31
C ILE A 327 -4.57 20.46 -19.34
N ARG A 328 -3.87 19.38 -19.01
CA ARG A 328 -2.86 18.77 -19.89
C ARG A 328 -3.20 17.32 -20.17
N LEU A 329 -3.26 16.98 -21.45
CA LEU A 329 -3.51 15.62 -21.92
C LEU A 329 -2.22 14.83 -22.01
N HIS A 330 -2.27 13.57 -21.60
CA HIS A 330 -1.23 12.61 -21.94
C HIS A 330 -1.32 12.25 -23.44
N TYR A 331 -0.22 11.83 -24.06
CA TYR A 331 -0.18 11.53 -25.50
C TYR A 331 -1.19 10.44 -25.93
N PHE A 332 -1.49 9.48 -25.05
CA PHE A 332 -2.52 8.47 -25.32
C PHE A 332 -3.95 9.05 -25.42
N ALA A 333 -4.20 10.18 -24.76
CA ALA A 333 -5.48 10.89 -24.80
C ALA A 333 -5.54 11.95 -25.91
N ALA A 334 -4.42 12.30 -26.55
CA ALA A 334 -4.38 13.31 -27.60
C ALA A 334 -5.19 12.86 -28.83
N LYS A 335 -6.19 13.66 -29.21
CA LYS A 335 -6.90 13.51 -30.49
C LYS A 335 -6.29 14.36 -31.58
N GLU A 336 -6.06 15.64 -31.27
CA GLU A 336 -5.49 16.62 -32.20
C GLU A 336 -4.08 17.02 -31.75
N TYR A 337 -3.12 16.87 -32.65
CA TYR A 337 -1.73 17.20 -32.39
C TYR A 337 -0.99 17.55 -33.67
N THR A 338 -0.01 18.42 -33.55
CA THR A 338 0.92 18.72 -34.64
C THR A 338 2.09 17.76 -34.59
N VAL A 339 2.47 17.22 -35.75
CA VAL A 339 3.61 16.30 -35.89
C VAL A 339 4.81 17.08 -36.44
N ASN A 340 5.99 16.78 -35.94
CA ASN A 340 7.22 17.31 -36.51
C ASN A 340 7.52 16.56 -37.83
N LYS A 341 7.53 17.31 -38.94
CA LYS A 341 7.68 16.78 -40.31
C LYS A 341 9.02 16.07 -40.56
N ARG A 342 10.02 16.24 -39.69
CA ARG A 342 11.37 15.64 -39.86
C ARG A 342 11.54 14.28 -39.18
N ASP A 343 10.96 14.09 -37.99
CA ASP A 343 11.17 12.90 -37.15
C ASP A 343 9.87 12.13 -36.84
N GLY A 344 8.72 12.62 -37.31
CA GLY A 344 7.41 11.99 -37.11
C GLY A 344 6.90 12.04 -35.68
N ARG A 345 7.58 12.74 -34.76
CA ARG A 345 7.19 12.82 -33.34
C ARG A 345 6.14 13.90 -33.10
N ILE A 346 5.30 13.70 -32.08
CA ILE A 346 4.32 14.70 -31.63
C ILE A 346 5.07 15.95 -31.16
N LYS A 347 4.70 17.12 -31.72
CA LYS A 347 5.32 18.42 -31.44
C LYS A 347 4.51 19.26 -30.46
N LYS A 348 3.19 19.33 -30.64
CA LYS A 348 2.27 20.07 -29.74
C LYS A 348 0.91 19.39 -29.76
N VAL A 349 0.39 19.08 -28.58
CA VAL A 349 -0.96 18.53 -28.37
C VAL A 349 -1.95 19.68 -28.18
N ASP A 350 -3.11 19.59 -28.80
CA ASP A 350 -4.25 20.43 -28.44
C ASP A 350 -4.93 19.85 -27.19
N ASN A 351 -4.86 20.59 -26.09
CA ASN A 351 -5.40 20.15 -24.81
C ASN A 351 -6.88 20.55 -24.63
N SER A 352 -7.43 21.36 -25.54
CA SER A 352 -8.85 21.74 -25.49
C SER A 352 -9.78 20.58 -25.87
N VAL A 353 -9.28 19.56 -26.57
CA VAL A 353 -10.10 18.46 -27.12
C VAL A 353 -9.98 17.19 -26.26
N GLY A 354 -10.90 17.03 -25.31
CA GLY A 354 -10.90 15.96 -24.30
C GLY A 354 -11.65 14.67 -24.65
N ASP A 355 -12.11 14.49 -25.90
CA ASP A 355 -13.00 13.40 -26.34
C ASP A 355 -12.57 11.97 -25.94
N LYS A 356 -11.26 11.76 -25.82
CA LYS A 356 -10.65 10.45 -25.58
C LYS A 356 -10.28 10.22 -24.11
N VAL A 357 -10.41 11.22 -23.24
CA VAL A 357 -10.01 11.12 -21.84
C VAL A 357 -10.90 10.12 -21.11
N GLU A 358 -10.30 9.11 -20.48
CA GLU A 358 -10.96 8.09 -19.66
C GLU A 358 -10.89 8.44 -18.18
N ILE A 359 -9.74 8.98 -17.74
CA ILE A 359 -9.49 9.36 -16.35
C ILE A 359 -8.84 10.75 -16.34
N ILE A 360 -9.42 11.70 -15.62
CA ILE A 360 -8.76 12.97 -15.28
C ILE A 360 -8.34 12.94 -13.80
N ILE A 361 -7.09 13.29 -13.54
CA ILE A 361 -6.50 13.28 -12.20
C ILE A 361 -6.32 14.72 -11.75
N CYS A 362 -6.92 15.09 -10.63
CA CYS A 362 -6.91 16.46 -10.14
C CYS A 362 -6.69 16.57 -8.62
N ASP A 363 -6.25 17.75 -8.18
CA ASP A 363 -6.30 18.13 -6.77
C ASP A 363 -7.68 18.67 -6.39
N LEU A 364 -7.90 18.94 -5.09
CA LEU A 364 -9.17 19.51 -4.62
C LEU A 364 -9.48 20.86 -5.27
N LYS A 365 -8.49 21.75 -5.43
CA LYS A 365 -8.72 23.11 -5.94
C LYS A 365 -9.10 23.13 -7.43
N SER A 366 -8.64 22.14 -8.17
CA SER A 366 -8.80 21.99 -9.62
C SER A 366 -10.01 21.12 -10.00
N TYR A 367 -10.77 20.63 -9.02
CA TYR A 367 -11.91 19.75 -9.25
C TYR A 367 -12.97 20.37 -10.16
N LEU A 368 -13.40 21.61 -9.91
CA LEU A 368 -14.44 22.27 -10.71
C LEU A 368 -14.02 22.46 -12.18
N PRO A 369 -12.80 22.98 -12.49
CA PRO A 369 -12.28 22.98 -13.86
C PRO A 369 -12.29 21.59 -14.51
N ALA A 370 -11.85 20.56 -13.80
CA ALA A 370 -11.84 19.18 -14.30
C ALA A 370 -13.26 18.64 -14.57
N MET A 371 -14.21 18.97 -13.70
CA MET A 371 -15.62 18.60 -13.84
C MET A 371 -16.24 19.23 -15.09
N TYR A 372 -16.09 20.54 -15.27
CA TYR A 372 -16.62 21.24 -16.44
C TYR A 372 -15.98 20.73 -17.73
N TYR A 373 -14.67 20.45 -17.72
CA TYR A 373 -13.98 19.86 -18.86
C TYR A 373 -14.54 18.48 -19.22
N MET A 374 -14.69 17.57 -18.25
CA MET A 374 -15.22 16.23 -18.53
C MET A 374 -16.67 16.25 -19.00
N LYS A 375 -17.50 17.15 -18.45
CA LYS A 375 -18.89 17.36 -18.85
C LYS A 375 -19.03 17.87 -20.29
N ALA A 376 -18.06 18.64 -20.79
CA ALA A 376 -18.09 19.13 -22.16
C ALA A 376 -18.00 18.01 -23.22
N PHE A 377 -17.44 16.85 -22.87
CA PHE A 377 -17.20 15.73 -23.80
C PHE A 377 -18.00 14.46 -23.48
N ASN A 378 -18.71 14.42 -22.34
CA ASN A 378 -19.39 13.22 -21.87
C ASN A 378 -20.71 13.56 -21.16
N PRO A 379 -21.75 12.71 -21.29
CA PRO A 379 -22.96 12.86 -20.49
C PRO A 379 -22.64 12.65 -19.01
N VAL A 380 -23.27 13.44 -18.13
CA VAL A 380 -22.93 13.48 -16.70
C VAL A 380 -23.13 12.13 -16.00
N GLU A 381 -24.05 11.32 -16.49
CA GLU A 381 -24.37 10.00 -15.96
C GLU A 381 -23.34 8.92 -16.33
N ASN A 382 -22.45 9.22 -17.30
CA ASN A 382 -21.28 8.39 -17.61
C ASN A 382 -20.04 8.80 -16.82
N ILE A 383 -20.10 9.92 -16.08
CA ILE A 383 -19.00 10.42 -15.27
C ILE A 383 -19.16 9.93 -13.82
N VAL A 384 -18.05 9.55 -13.22
CA VAL A 384 -17.92 9.15 -11.82
C VAL A 384 -16.84 9.99 -11.16
N VAL A 385 -17.17 10.65 -10.06
CA VAL A 385 -16.18 11.30 -9.20
C VAL A 385 -15.66 10.26 -8.21
N TYR A 386 -14.37 9.98 -8.26
CA TYR A 386 -13.68 9.16 -7.26
C TYR A 386 -12.85 10.09 -6.39
N TRP A 387 -13.35 10.41 -5.20
CA TRP A 387 -12.64 11.24 -4.23
C TRP A 387 -11.88 10.36 -3.26
N ASP A 388 -10.54 10.36 -3.39
CA ASP A 388 -9.64 9.61 -2.51
C ASP A 388 -9.25 10.46 -1.29
N GLU A 389 -9.43 9.87 -0.12
CA GLU A 389 -9.20 10.45 1.21
C GLU A 389 -9.93 11.79 1.45
N PRO A 390 -11.29 11.84 1.32
CA PRO A 390 -12.08 13.06 1.56
C PRO A 390 -12.05 13.54 3.02
N THR A 391 -11.58 12.72 3.96
CA THR A 391 -11.44 13.07 5.38
C THR A 391 -10.16 13.83 5.69
N ILE A 392 -9.25 14.00 4.73
CA ILE A 392 -8.02 14.78 4.94
C ILE A 392 -8.38 16.22 5.31
N THR A 393 -7.77 16.72 6.38
CA THR A 393 -7.99 18.04 6.99
C THR A 393 -9.32 18.22 7.74
N LEU A 394 -10.18 17.20 7.77
CA LEU A 394 -11.42 17.26 8.57
C LEU A 394 -11.16 17.04 10.07
N ASP A 395 -9.94 16.67 10.45
CA ASP A 395 -9.44 16.52 11.82
C ASP A 395 -9.09 17.86 12.49
N TYR A 396 -9.11 18.97 11.74
CA TYR A 396 -8.90 20.32 12.26
C TYR A 396 -10.23 21.05 12.41
N GLU A 397 -10.38 21.91 13.42
CA GLU A 397 -11.57 22.76 13.56
C GLU A 397 -11.77 23.68 12.35
N ASN A 398 -10.67 24.29 11.86
CA ASN A 398 -10.64 25.16 10.70
C ASN A 398 -9.40 24.86 9.85
N HIS A 399 -9.55 24.83 8.52
CA HIS A 399 -8.45 24.66 7.57
C HIS A 399 -8.77 25.33 6.24
N ASP A 400 -7.76 25.85 5.52
CA ASP A 400 -7.91 26.57 4.24
C ASP A 400 -8.65 25.78 3.15
N LEU A 401 -8.62 24.44 3.24
CA LEU A 401 -9.31 23.56 2.29
C LEU A 401 -10.80 23.40 2.60
N HIS A 402 -11.27 23.74 3.80
CA HIS A 402 -12.68 23.57 4.17
C HIS A 402 -13.61 24.36 3.25
N GLU A 403 -13.24 25.60 2.92
CA GLU A 403 -13.98 26.43 1.96
C GLU A 403 -13.99 25.80 0.56
N THR A 404 -12.84 25.26 0.12
CA THR A 404 -12.74 24.58 -1.17
C THR A 404 -13.59 23.30 -1.22
N ILE A 405 -13.60 22.51 -0.14
CA ILE A 405 -14.43 21.30 0.00
C ILE A 405 -15.90 21.66 -0.11
N GLN A 406 -16.35 22.66 0.65
CA GLN A 406 -17.74 23.11 0.63
C GLN A 406 -18.14 23.64 -0.75
N LYS A 407 -17.29 24.45 -1.38
CA LYS A 407 -17.52 24.96 -2.73
C LYS A 407 -17.63 23.83 -3.76
N ASN A 408 -16.71 22.87 -3.73
CA ASN A 408 -16.73 21.71 -4.62
C ASN A 408 -18.00 20.88 -4.45
N TRP A 409 -18.42 20.64 -3.21
CA TRP A 409 -19.66 19.90 -2.93
C TRP A 409 -20.90 20.65 -3.43
N ASN A 410 -20.99 21.94 -3.13
CA ASN A 410 -22.09 22.81 -3.51
C ASN A 410 -22.22 22.96 -5.04
N GLU A 411 -21.11 23.12 -5.76
CA GLU A 411 -21.11 23.31 -7.21
C GLU A 411 -21.02 22.00 -8.03
N ASN A 412 -20.84 20.84 -7.38
CA ASN A 412 -20.78 19.55 -8.09
C ASN A 412 -22.03 19.29 -8.93
N LEU A 413 -21.87 18.89 -10.20
CA LEU A 413 -22.96 18.52 -11.11
C LEU A 413 -22.99 17.03 -11.45
N ILE A 414 -22.05 16.24 -10.92
CA ILE A 414 -21.91 14.83 -11.24
C ILE A 414 -22.72 13.99 -10.24
N PRO A 415 -23.69 13.18 -10.73
CA PRO A 415 -24.60 12.42 -9.88
C PRO A 415 -24.01 11.12 -9.32
N ASN A 416 -22.86 10.67 -9.83
CA ASN A 416 -22.18 9.45 -9.37
C ASN A 416 -20.89 9.82 -8.63
N MET A 417 -20.85 9.57 -7.32
CA MET A 417 -19.74 9.94 -6.45
C MET A 417 -19.32 8.78 -5.56
N ILE A 418 -18.01 8.57 -5.43
CA ILE A 418 -17.37 7.59 -4.54
C ILE A 418 -16.49 8.35 -3.56
N LEU A 419 -16.79 8.24 -2.27
CA LEU A 419 -15.98 8.76 -1.18
C LEU A 419 -15.13 7.61 -0.62
N SER A 420 -13.83 7.62 -0.90
CA SER A 420 -12.90 6.53 -0.60
C SER A 420 -11.98 6.90 0.56
N SER A 421 -12.17 6.30 1.75
CA SER A 421 -11.22 6.43 2.86
C SER A 421 -11.31 5.25 3.83
N ALA A 422 -10.19 4.92 4.49
CA ALA A 422 -10.19 3.92 5.56
C ALA A 422 -10.89 4.41 6.83
N THR A 423 -11.05 5.73 7.02
CA THR A 423 -11.61 6.36 8.22
C THR A 423 -12.81 7.24 7.91
N LEU A 424 -13.55 6.90 6.86
CA LEU A 424 -14.80 7.57 6.58
C LEU A 424 -15.78 7.32 7.74
N PRO A 425 -16.52 8.35 8.19
CA PRO A 425 -17.61 8.16 9.14
C PRO A 425 -18.65 7.14 8.69
N LYS A 426 -19.34 6.53 9.65
CA LYS A 426 -20.39 5.55 9.36
C LYS A 426 -21.61 6.21 8.76
N LEU A 427 -22.40 5.41 8.06
CA LEU A 427 -23.63 5.87 7.40
C LEU A 427 -24.59 6.62 8.34
N HIS A 428 -24.76 6.15 9.59
CA HIS A 428 -25.65 6.80 10.56
C HIS A 428 -25.06 8.08 11.19
N GLU A 429 -23.75 8.32 11.02
CA GLU A 429 -23.07 9.52 11.50
C GLU A 429 -23.13 10.66 10.47
N LEU A 430 -23.47 10.37 9.20
CA LEU A 430 -23.44 11.32 8.07
C LEU A 430 -24.82 11.83 7.64
N THR A 431 -25.74 12.05 8.57
CA THR A 431 -27.14 12.38 8.25
C THR A 431 -27.28 13.59 7.33
N ASP A 432 -26.69 14.73 7.68
CA ASP A 432 -26.78 15.97 6.89
C ASP A 432 -26.17 15.79 5.49
N THR A 433 -24.98 15.18 5.43
CA THR A 433 -24.27 14.93 4.16
C THR A 433 -25.13 14.10 3.20
N LEU A 434 -25.77 13.04 3.72
CA LEU A 434 -26.56 12.11 2.93
C LEU A 434 -27.91 12.70 2.49
N GLU A 435 -28.54 13.51 3.34
CA GLU A 435 -29.78 14.22 3.02
C GLU A 435 -29.54 15.29 1.95
N ASP A 436 -28.47 16.08 2.09
CA ASP A 436 -28.09 17.11 1.12
C ASP A 436 -27.83 16.51 -0.28
N PHE A 437 -27.10 15.38 -0.35
CA PHE A 437 -26.87 14.70 -1.61
C PHE A 437 -28.16 14.21 -2.27
N LYS A 438 -29.13 13.72 -1.48
CA LYS A 438 -30.44 13.26 -1.99
C LYS A 438 -31.33 14.42 -2.43
N GLU A 439 -31.28 15.56 -1.75
CA GLU A 439 -31.99 16.78 -2.16
C GLU A 439 -31.43 17.28 -3.50
N LYS A 440 -30.11 17.29 -3.63
CA LYS A 440 -29.41 17.73 -4.84
C LYS A 440 -29.58 16.79 -6.03
N PHE A 441 -29.59 15.48 -5.79
CA PHE A 441 -29.76 14.45 -6.82
C PHE A 441 -30.97 13.57 -6.49
N PRO A 442 -32.19 13.94 -6.94
CA PRO A 442 -33.40 13.19 -6.67
C PRO A 442 -33.29 11.72 -7.11
N GLY A 443 -33.73 10.81 -6.23
CA GLY A 443 -33.64 9.36 -6.48
C GLY A 443 -32.24 8.76 -6.24
N ALA A 444 -31.31 9.50 -5.65
CA ALA A 444 -29.97 9.00 -5.32
C ALA A 444 -29.99 7.75 -4.42
N GLN A 445 -29.19 6.77 -4.79
CA GLN A 445 -28.93 5.56 -4.02
C GLN A 445 -27.65 5.73 -3.18
N ILE A 446 -27.76 5.50 -1.87
CA ILE A 446 -26.62 5.50 -0.96
C ILE A 446 -26.15 4.06 -0.78
N VAL A 447 -24.90 3.78 -1.11
CA VAL A 447 -24.30 2.44 -1.00
C VAL A 447 -23.11 2.51 -0.05
N ASN A 448 -23.11 1.67 0.98
CA ASN A 448 -22.01 1.58 1.94
C ASN A 448 -21.24 0.28 1.71
N ILE A 449 -19.96 0.39 1.34
CA ILE A 449 -19.06 -0.74 1.09
C ILE A 449 -18.00 -0.73 2.18
N VAL A 450 -17.96 -1.77 3.01
CA VAL A 450 -17.03 -1.89 4.13
C VAL A 450 -16.25 -3.20 4.04
N SER A 451 -14.92 -3.12 4.03
CA SER A 451 -14.02 -4.27 4.19
C SER A 451 -13.21 -4.18 5.48
N HIS A 452 -12.93 -5.34 6.02
CA HIS A 452 -12.09 -5.58 7.20
C HIS A 452 -11.01 -6.63 6.91
N ASP A 453 -10.67 -6.82 5.63
CA ASP A 453 -9.72 -7.84 5.19
C ASP A 453 -8.33 -7.57 5.79
N CYS A 454 -7.81 -8.56 6.52
CA CYS A 454 -6.45 -8.56 7.03
C CYS A 454 -5.79 -9.91 6.72
N LYS A 455 -4.59 -9.86 6.13
CA LYS A 455 -3.76 -11.04 5.86
C LYS A 455 -2.69 -11.26 6.93
N LYS A 456 -2.42 -10.24 7.75
CA LYS A 456 -1.42 -10.27 8.82
C LYS A 456 -1.86 -9.43 10.02
N THR A 457 -1.42 -9.81 11.21
CA THR A 457 -1.62 -9.05 12.45
C THR A 457 -0.52 -8.02 12.66
N ILE A 458 -0.90 -6.89 13.26
CA ILE A 458 0.05 -5.83 13.63
C ILE A 458 -0.13 -5.55 15.13
N PRO A 459 0.63 -6.20 16.02
CA PRO A 459 0.47 -6.04 17.46
C PRO A 459 0.65 -4.58 17.91
N ILE A 460 -0.27 -4.12 18.75
CA ILE A 460 -0.13 -2.90 19.55
C ILE A 460 0.69 -3.24 20.79
N ILE A 461 1.78 -2.51 21.00
CA ILE A 461 2.70 -2.69 22.12
C ILE A 461 2.73 -1.41 22.94
N ASN A 462 2.55 -1.53 24.26
CA ASN A 462 2.65 -0.40 25.17
C ASN A 462 4.10 -0.03 25.52
N ASN A 463 4.27 1.04 26.28
CA ASN A 463 5.58 1.53 26.69
C ASN A 463 6.39 0.54 27.56
N ASN A 464 5.75 -0.49 28.12
CA ASN A 464 6.35 -1.52 28.97
C ASN A 464 6.71 -2.82 28.20
N GLY A 465 6.41 -2.87 26.89
CA GLY A 465 6.78 -3.97 26.01
C GLY A 465 5.76 -5.09 25.90
N TYR A 466 4.54 -4.89 26.40
CA TYR A 466 3.47 -5.87 26.36
C TYR A 466 2.51 -5.63 25.21
N VAL A 467 2.02 -6.70 24.59
CA VAL A 467 0.94 -6.63 23.59
C VAL A 467 -0.36 -6.27 24.26
N VAL A 468 -1.06 -5.24 23.78
CA VAL A 468 -2.33 -4.77 24.35
C VAL A 468 -3.51 -5.32 23.55
N LEU A 469 -4.49 -5.87 24.27
CA LEU A 469 -5.75 -6.38 23.75
C LEU A 469 -6.89 -6.06 24.72
N PRO A 470 -8.16 -6.08 24.29
CA PRO A 470 -9.32 -5.76 25.13
C PRO A 470 -9.32 -6.42 26.50
N HIS A 471 -8.92 -7.69 26.60
CA HIS A 471 -8.93 -8.43 27.86
C HIS A 471 -7.86 -7.99 28.87
N PHE A 472 -6.89 -7.16 28.46
CA PHE A 472 -5.88 -6.58 29.36
C PHE A 472 -6.24 -5.16 29.83
N MET A 473 -7.27 -4.54 29.24
CA MET A 473 -7.55 -3.11 29.40
C MET A 473 -8.18 -2.75 30.74
N SER A 474 -9.02 -3.62 31.32
CA SER A 474 -9.74 -3.31 32.55
C SER A 474 -9.96 -4.55 33.41
N THR A 475 -9.89 -4.36 34.74
CA THR A 475 -10.33 -5.34 35.74
C THR A 475 -11.85 -5.39 35.86
N ASP A 476 -12.54 -4.32 35.47
CA ASP A 476 -13.99 -4.22 35.46
C ASP A 476 -14.54 -4.80 34.15
N TYR A 477 -15.43 -5.79 34.26
CA TYR A 477 -15.98 -6.49 33.11
C TYR A 477 -16.93 -5.61 32.29
N ASP A 478 -17.67 -4.69 32.91
CA ASP A 478 -18.60 -3.80 32.20
C ASP A 478 -17.84 -2.89 31.22
N ARG A 479 -16.68 -2.38 31.66
CA ARG A 479 -15.76 -1.64 30.78
C ARG A 479 -15.21 -2.49 29.63
N VAL A 480 -14.97 -3.77 29.87
CA VAL A 480 -14.53 -4.69 28.79
C VAL A 480 -15.65 -4.91 27.78
N LEU A 481 -16.91 -4.99 28.24
CA LEU A 481 -18.07 -5.08 27.35
C LEU A 481 -18.23 -3.82 26.49
N GLU A 482 -18.04 -2.63 27.06
CA GLU A 482 -17.99 -1.35 26.30
C GLU A 482 -16.93 -1.39 25.19
N ILE A 483 -15.71 -1.86 25.51
CA ILE A 483 -14.62 -2.00 24.53
C ILE A 483 -14.98 -3.00 23.44
N VAL A 484 -15.54 -4.16 23.81
CA VAL A 484 -15.94 -5.20 22.86
C VAL A 484 -17.01 -4.67 21.92
N GLU A 485 -18.01 -3.96 22.43
CA GLU A 485 -19.05 -3.32 21.60
C GLU A 485 -18.45 -2.30 20.63
N ASN A 486 -17.51 -1.46 21.10
CA ASN A 486 -16.81 -0.53 20.21
C ASN A 486 -15.99 -1.26 19.12
N CYS A 487 -15.36 -2.39 19.45
CA CYS A 487 -14.59 -3.20 18.51
C CYS A 487 -15.49 -3.94 17.50
N GLU A 488 -16.66 -4.45 17.91
CA GLU A 488 -17.68 -5.02 17.02
C GLU A 488 -18.20 -3.97 16.02
N ASN A 489 -18.36 -2.73 16.50
CA ASN A 489 -18.74 -1.60 15.68
C ASN A 489 -17.61 -1.13 14.73
N ASN A 490 -16.35 -1.42 15.03
CA ASN A 490 -15.16 -0.98 14.28
C ASN A 490 -14.23 -2.16 13.94
N LEU A 491 -14.71 -3.09 13.10
CA LEU A 491 -13.99 -4.33 12.77
C LEU A 491 -12.60 -4.13 12.16
N THR A 492 -12.29 -2.95 11.62
CA THR A 492 -10.95 -2.60 11.13
C THR A 492 -9.88 -2.68 12.24
N LEU A 493 -10.25 -2.47 13.50
CA LEU A 493 -9.35 -2.61 14.66
C LEU A 493 -8.84 -4.03 14.83
N LEU A 494 -9.57 -5.04 14.35
CA LEU A 494 -9.16 -6.44 14.45
C LEU A 494 -7.85 -6.71 13.72
N ARG A 495 -7.45 -5.89 12.74
CA ARG A 495 -6.12 -5.98 12.12
C ARG A 495 -4.99 -5.86 13.16
N TYR A 496 -5.21 -5.08 14.21
CA TYR A 496 -4.20 -4.80 15.24
C TYR A 496 -4.22 -5.78 16.41
N PHE A 497 -5.13 -6.76 16.37
CA PHE A 497 -5.19 -7.78 17.40
C PHE A 497 -4.16 -8.87 17.06
N ASP A 498 -3.19 -9.04 17.94
CA ASP A 498 -2.17 -10.10 17.82
C ASP A 498 -2.86 -11.47 17.87
N LEU A 499 -2.65 -12.29 16.84
CA LEU A 499 -3.34 -13.58 16.72
C LEU A 499 -2.92 -14.56 17.82
N LYS A 500 -1.66 -14.50 18.27
CA LYS A 500 -1.15 -15.40 19.30
C LYS A 500 -1.89 -15.16 20.62
N GLU A 501 -1.94 -13.92 21.08
CA GLU A 501 -2.60 -13.55 22.35
C GLU A 501 -4.12 -13.76 22.28
N VAL A 502 -4.72 -13.54 21.11
CA VAL A 502 -6.14 -13.86 20.84
C VAL A 502 -6.43 -15.34 21.04
N VAL A 503 -5.60 -16.21 20.48
CA VAL A 503 -5.74 -17.68 20.60
C VAL A 503 -5.50 -18.14 22.03
N GLU A 504 -4.47 -17.61 22.70
CA GLU A 504 -4.20 -17.93 24.10
C GLU A 504 -5.40 -17.61 25.01
N PHE A 505 -6.05 -16.46 24.80
CA PHE A 505 -7.29 -16.14 25.50
C PHE A 505 -8.40 -17.16 25.22
N ILE A 506 -8.70 -17.45 23.94
CA ILE A 506 -9.77 -18.39 23.56
C ILE A 506 -9.53 -19.76 24.21
N LEU A 507 -8.31 -20.29 24.11
CA LEU A 507 -7.96 -21.59 24.69
C LEU A 507 -8.07 -21.58 26.21
N PHE A 508 -7.66 -20.49 26.87
CA PHE A 508 -7.75 -20.36 28.31
C PHE A 508 -9.20 -20.41 28.79
N VAL A 509 -10.11 -19.65 28.17
CA VAL A 509 -11.52 -19.64 28.59
C VAL A 509 -12.26 -20.92 28.21
N ASP A 510 -11.93 -21.55 27.09
CA ASP A 510 -12.52 -22.82 26.65
C ASP A 510 -12.11 -23.97 27.57
N LYS A 511 -10.80 -24.13 27.83
CA LYS A 511 -10.25 -25.21 28.70
C LYS A 511 -10.76 -25.13 30.14
N ASN A 512 -10.94 -23.92 30.67
CA ASN A 512 -11.40 -23.71 32.05
C ASN A 512 -12.93 -23.59 32.17
N ASN A 513 -13.69 -23.81 31.08
CA ASN A 513 -15.16 -23.69 31.05
C ASN A 513 -15.69 -22.33 31.51
N TYR A 514 -14.98 -21.24 31.20
CA TYR A 514 -15.41 -19.87 31.52
C TYR A 514 -16.40 -19.27 30.50
N VAL A 515 -16.78 -20.03 29.48
CA VAL A 515 -17.79 -19.67 28.47
C VAL A 515 -18.85 -20.75 28.36
N ILE A 516 -20.07 -20.35 27.99
CA ILE A 516 -21.18 -21.28 27.75
C ILE A 516 -20.88 -22.26 26.61
N HIS A 517 -21.53 -23.44 26.64
CA HIS A 517 -21.27 -24.52 25.69
C HIS A 517 -21.43 -24.11 24.20
N SER A 518 -22.35 -23.20 23.88
CA SER A 518 -22.56 -22.71 22.50
C SER A 518 -21.40 -21.86 21.98
N ASN A 519 -20.57 -21.33 22.87
CA ASN A 519 -19.40 -20.51 22.56
C ASN A 519 -18.09 -21.29 22.69
N LYS A 520 -18.14 -22.61 22.85
CA LYS A 520 -16.94 -23.44 22.78
C LYS A 520 -16.45 -23.62 21.35
N ILE A 521 -15.15 -23.83 21.19
CA ILE A 521 -14.49 -24.05 19.90
C ILE A 521 -15.21 -25.13 19.09
N ALA A 522 -15.46 -26.29 19.70
CA ALA A 522 -16.05 -27.47 19.06
C ALA A 522 -17.48 -27.27 18.55
N ARG A 523 -18.18 -26.21 18.99
CA ARG A 523 -19.52 -25.86 18.49
C ARG A 523 -19.50 -24.70 17.51
N LYS A 524 -18.49 -23.84 17.57
CA LYS A 524 -18.39 -22.67 16.70
C LYS A 524 -17.84 -23.02 15.32
N PHE A 525 -16.87 -23.91 15.24
CA PHE A 525 -16.23 -24.30 13.98
C PHE A 525 -16.64 -25.72 13.63
N ALA A 526 -17.28 -25.91 12.47
CA ALA A 526 -17.73 -27.21 12.00
C ALA A 526 -16.66 -27.89 11.15
N SER A 527 -15.89 -27.10 10.40
CA SER A 527 -14.84 -27.60 9.50
C SER A 527 -13.59 -26.70 9.53
N ILE A 528 -12.49 -27.19 8.97
CA ILE A 528 -11.27 -26.38 8.74
C ILE A 528 -11.56 -25.18 7.81
N ASP A 529 -12.60 -25.25 7.00
CA ASP A 529 -12.96 -24.17 6.08
C ASP A 529 -13.53 -22.95 6.78
N ASP A 530 -14.15 -23.15 7.93
CA ASP A 530 -14.65 -22.08 8.78
C ASP A 530 -13.51 -21.33 9.48
N ILE A 531 -12.30 -21.90 9.50
CA ILE A 531 -11.15 -21.37 10.24
C ILE A 531 -10.30 -20.49 9.32
N ASN A 532 -10.36 -19.19 9.59
CA ASN A 532 -9.46 -18.17 9.08
C ASN A 532 -9.16 -17.13 10.17
N MET A 533 -8.18 -16.26 9.95
CA MET A 533 -7.77 -15.27 10.97
C MET A 533 -8.92 -14.37 11.44
N MET A 534 -9.82 -13.95 10.54
CA MET A 534 -10.95 -13.10 10.89
C MET A 534 -11.97 -13.86 11.76
N SER A 535 -12.31 -15.09 11.39
CA SER A 535 -13.24 -15.95 12.14
C SER A 535 -12.76 -16.21 13.58
N ILE A 536 -11.46 -16.38 13.79
CA ILE A 536 -10.84 -16.57 15.12
C ILE A 536 -10.96 -15.28 15.93
N LYS A 537 -10.65 -14.12 15.35
CA LYS A 537 -10.75 -12.82 16.03
C LYS A 537 -12.20 -12.44 16.38
N LEU A 538 -13.15 -12.74 15.50
CA LEU A 538 -14.58 -12.59 15.79
C LEU A 538 -15.02 -13.54 16.90
N HIS A 539 -14.53 -14.77 16.90
CA HIS A 539 -14.81 -15.71 17.98
C HIS A 539 -14.24 -15.23 19.32
N TYR A 540 -13.05 -14.63 19.33
CA TYR A 540 -12.47 -14.01 20.51
C TYR A 540 -13.35 -12.90 21.12
N LEU A 541 -13.85 -11.97 20.29
CA LEU A 541 -14.80 -10.96 20.76
C LEU A 541 -16.07 -11.61 21.35
N ARG A 542 -16.58 -12.66 20.70
CA ARG A 542 -17.74 -13.41 21.19
C ARG A 542 -17.47 -14.09 22.53
N CYS A 543 -16.31 -14.69 22.72
CA CYS A 543 -15.91 -15.30 23.99
C CYS A 543 -15.80 -14.24 25.08
N LEU A 544 -15.17 -13.10 24.78
CA LEU A 544 -15.08 -11.98 25.72
C LEU A 544 -16.44 -11.43 26.15
N LYS A 545 -17.37 -11.29 25.20
CA LYS A 545 -18.73 -10.79 25.46
C LYS A 545 -19.59 -11.74 26.30
N ASN A 546 -19.24 -13.03 26.33
CA ASN A 546 -20.05 -14.09 26.93
C ASN A 546 -19.26 -14.91 27.95
N VAL A 547 -18.39 -14.25 28.73
CA VAL A 547 -17.75 -14.84 29.89
C VAL A 547 -18.81 -15.06 30.97
N ILE A 548 -18.73 -16.17 31.69
CA ILE A 548 -19.64 -16.49 32.79
C ILE A 548 -19.53 -15.41 33.88
N GLY A 549 -20.68 -14.94 34.38
CA GLY A 549 -20.71 -13.91 35.43
C GLY A 549 -19.92 -14.34 36.68
N GLY A 550 -19.14 -13.42 37.24
CA GLY A 550 -18.32 -13.66 38.43
C GLY A 550 -16.95 -14.30 38.18
N SER A 551 -16.65 -14.83 36.99
CA SER A 551 -15.33 -15.42 36.70
C SER A 551 -14.30 -14.43 36.16
N TRP A 552 -14.70 -13.22 35.75
CA TRP A 552 -13.81 -12.25 35.09
C TRP A 552 -12.57 -11.90 35.92
N GLY A 553 -12.72 -11.66 37.23
CA GLY A 553 -11.58 -11.32 38.10
C GLY A 553 -10.48 -12.40 38.09
N SER A 554 -10.88 -13.67 38.17
CA SER A 554 -9.94 -14.81 38.10
C SER A 554 -9.28 -14.92 36.73
N ILE A 555 -10.04 -14.71 35.65
CA ILE A 555 -9.52 -14.72 34.27
C ILE A 555 -8.48 -13.60 34.09
N TYR A 556 -8.83 -12.38 34.47
CA TYR A 556 -7.97 -11.21 34.33
C TYR A 556 -6.65 -11.39 35.10
N ILE A 557 -6.71 -11.82 36.37
CA ILE A 557 -5.51 -12.06 37.18
C ILE A 557 -4.62 -13.12 36.54
N SER A 558 -5.19 -14.27 36.15
CA SER A 558 -4.43 -15.37 35.56
C SER A 558 -3.72 -14.96 34.26
N LEU A 559 -4.43 -14.28 33.36
CA LEU A 559 -3.87 -13.81 32.09
C LEU A 559 -2.80 -12.73 32.31
N LYS A 560 -3.02 -11.80 33.25
CA LYS A 560 -2.07 -10.73 33.55
C LYS A 560 -0.79 -11.27 34.20
N THR A 561 -0.88 -12.29 35.06
CA THR A 561 0.28 -12.93 35.69
C THR A 561 1.11 -13.73 34.68
N ASN A 562 0.46 -14.39 33.73
CA ASN A 562 1.13 -15.19 32.70
C ASN A 562 1.55 -14.38 31.45
N ARG A 563 1.28 -13.07 31.44
CA ARG A 563 1.55 -12.20 30.30
C ARG A 563 3.05 -12.06 30.06
N VAL A 564 3.50 -12.31 28.84
CA VAL A 564 4.91 -12.22 28.44
C VAL A 564 5.18 -10.90 27.72
N LYS A 565 6.35 -10.31 27.97
CA LYS A 565 6.81 -9.14 27.21
C LYS A 565 7.14 -9.55 25.78
N ARG A 566 6.60 -8.83 24.80
CA ARG A 566 6.97 -8.98 23.39
C ARG A 566 8.31 -8.34 23.11
N ILE A 567 8.61 -7.22 23.78
CA ILE A 567 9.90 -6.56 23.73
C ILE A 567 10.47 -6.53 25.14
N GLU A 568 11.58 -7.23 25.31
CA GLU A 568 12.30 -7.28 26.58
C GLU A 568 13.24 -6.08 26.70
N ASN A 569 13.58 -5.72 27.95
CA ASN A 569 14.57 -4.70 28.20
C ASN A 569 15.97 -5.28 27.94
N ASN A 570 16.79 -4.56 27.17
CA ASN A 570 18.21 -4.88 27.10
C ASN A 570 18.90 -4.42 28.40
N GLU A 571 19.04 -5.36 29.34
CA GLU A 571 19.73 -5.21 30.63
C GLU A 571 21.19 -5.68 30.58
N THR A 572 21.66 -6.15 29.42
CA THR A 572 23.04 -6.63 29.27
C THR A 572 24.05 -5.50 29.18
N ILE A 573 23.60 -4.32 28.74
CA ILE A 573 24.43 -3.16 28.41
C ILE A 573 23.74 -1.89 28.93
N ASP A 574 24.54 -0.95 29.44
CA ASP A 574 24.06 0.36 29.88
C ASP A 574 23.74 1.30 28.70
N PRO A 575 23.09 2.47 28.90
CA PRO A 575 22.84 3.43 27.82
C PRO A 575 24.11 3.97 27.12
N LYS A 576 25.30 3.76 27.68
CA LYS A 576 26.58 4.20 27.10
C LYS A 576 27.25 3.12 26.25
N GLY A 577 26.75 1.89 26.26
CA GLY A 577 27.30 0.77 25.50
C GLY A 577 28.30 -0.08 26.28
N VAL A 578 28.31 0.03 27.61
CA VAL A 578 29.19 -0.73 28.49
C VAL A 578 28.47 -1.97 29.01
N PRO A 579 29.05 -3.18 28.88
CA PRO A 579 28.47 -4.41 29.42
C PRO A 579 28.31 -4.35 30.94
N ILE A 580 27.11 -4.68 31.43
CA ILE A 580 26.79 -4.71 32.85
C ILE A 580 27.22 -6.08 33.42
N LYS A 581 28.22 -6.10 34.31
CA LYS A 581 28.65 -7.32 35.01
C LYS A 581 27.65 -7.68 36.11
N LYS A 582 27.15 -8.91 36.11
CA LYS A 582 26.14 -9.45 37.07
C LYS A 582 26.53 -9.36 38.57
N SER A 583 27.75 -8.95 38.92
CA SER A 583 28.28 -8.94 40.30
C SER A 583 27.97 -7.67 41.11
N THR A 584 27.25 -6.69 40.57
CA THR A 584 26.97 -5.40 41.25
C THR A 584 25.48 -5.10 41.36
N ILE A 585 24.67 -6.07 41.79
CA ILE A 585 23.30 -5.80 42.25
C ILE A 585 23.36 -5.44 43.73
N HIS A 586 23.88 -4.24 44.04
CA HIS A 586 23.66 -3.63 45.36
C HIS A 586 22.41 -2.75 45.32
N VAL A 587 21.63 -2.89 46.39
CA VAL A 587 20.21 -2.57 46.61
C VAL A 587 19.86 -1.07 46.60
N GLN A 588 20.68 -0.18 46.04
CA GLN A 588 20.43 1.26 46.08
C GLN A 588 20.17 1.82 44.67
N ASP A 589 18.93 1.60 44.19
CA ASP A 589 18.16 2.48 43.29
C ASP A 589 16.93 1.74 42.71
N LYS A 590 16.08 1.20 43.61
CA LYS A 590 14.76 0.68 43.22
C LYS A 590 13.69 1.77 43.02
N ASN A 591 14.04 3.05 43.14
CA ASN A 591 13.10 4.17 43.10
C ASN A 591 13.20 5.07 41.85
N ALA A 592 13.93 4.69 40.80
CA ALA A 592 14.00 5.49 39.57
C ALA A 592 14.16 4.70 38.25
N SER A 593 13.79 3.41 38.18
CA SER A 593 13.66 2.73 36.88
C SER A 593 12.23 2.81 36.39
N SER A 594 11.93 3.80 35.54
CA SER A 594 10.75 3.73 34.70
C SER A 594 10.82 2.41 33.92
N ASN A 595 9.85 1.52 34.15
CA ASN A 595 9.80 0.15 33.62
C ASN A 595 9.63 0.08 32.08
N SER A 596 9.87 1.20 31.39
CA SER A 596 9.65 1.42 29.97
C SER A 596 10.74 0.77 29.12
N CYS A 597 10.34 0.02 28.09
CA CYS A 597 11.23 -0.62 27.14
C CYS A 597 11.34 0.15 25.83
N ALA A 598 12.25 -0.29 24.94
CA ALA A 598 12.31 0.09 23.53
C ALA A 598 12.34 1.61 23.29
N ILE A 599 13.13 2.33 24.11
CA ILE A 599 13.29 3.78 24.07
C ILE A 599 14.47 4.17 23.18
N TYR A 600 15.56 3.40 23.28
CA TYR A 600 16.86 3.73 22.70
C TYR A 600 16.95 3.20 21.26
N VAL A 601 16.12 3.78 20.39
CA VAL A 601 15.91 3.33 19.00
C VAL A 601 17.15 3.45 18.10
N SER A 602 18.16 4.25 18.46
CA SER A 602 19.43 4.35 17.74
C SER A 602 20.55 3.46 18.30
N THR A 603 20.34 2.83 19.46
CA THR A 603 21.38 2.05 20.16
C THR A 603 20.87 0.70 20.67
N LYS A 604 20.75 0.51 21.99
CA LYS A 604 20.58 -0.80 22.62
C LYS A 604 19.25 -1.48 22.31
N ASP A 605 18.24 -0.73 21.86
CA ASP A 605 16.93 -1.26 21.48
C ASP A 605 16.75 -1.33 19.95
N ALA A 606 17.73 -0.87 19.16
CA ALA A 606 17.65 -0.81 17.69
C ALA A 606 17.43 -2.20 17.05
N TYR A 607 18.01 -3.26 17.65
CA TYR A 607 17.90 -4.63 17.14
C TYR A 607 16.45 -5.14 17.10
N THR A 608 15.56 -4.54 17.90
CA THR A 608 14.13 -4.87 17.92
C THR A 608 13.39 -4.36 16.69
N LEU A 609 14.00 -3.52 15.87
CA LEU A 609 13.43 -2.98 14.63
C LEU A 609 13.91 -3.83 13.45
N THR A 610 13.06 -4.76 13.04
CA THR A 610 13.32 -5.73 11.98
C THR A 610 12.65 -5.33 10.68
N ASP A 611 13.12 -5.90 9.58
CA ASP A 611 12.51 -5.85 8.24
C ASP A 611 12.30 -4.47 7.58
N GLY A 612 12.45 -3.37 8.34
CA GLY A 612 12.24 -1.90 8.12
C GLY A 612 11.85 -1.31 6.76
N PRO A 613 11.74 0.04 6.65
CA PRO A 613 12.03 1.09 7.64
C PRO A 613 11.03 1.19 8.80
N THR A 614 11.39 1.95 9.84
CA THR A 614 10.52 2.33 10.96
C THR A 614 10.01 3.76 10.85
N LEU A 615 8.72 4.01 11.13
CA LEU A 615 8.15 5.36 11.25
C LEU A 615 8.12 5.81 12.71
N PHE A 616 8.57 7.01 13.01
CA PHE A 616 8.48 7.60 14.35
C PHE A 616 7.68 8.91 14.28
N LEU A 617 6.46 8.89 14.80
CA LEU A 617 5.58 10.06 14.82
C LEU A 617 5.74 10.83 16.13
N ALA A 618 6.09 12.11 16.02
CA ALA A 618 6.26 13.02 17.15
C ALA A 618 5.77 14.43 16.80
N ALA A 619 5.31 15.18 17.81
CA ALA A 619 4.90 16.56 17.60
C ALA A 619 6.15 17.44 17.49
N ASP A 620 7.11 17.21 18.39
CA ASP A 620 8.44 17.81 18.37
C ASP A 620 9.45 16.86 17.73
N VAL A 621 9.55 16.96 16.40
CA VAL A 621 10.46 16.15 15.58
C VAL A 621 11.93 16.44 15.92
N GLU A 622 12.28 17.69 16.20
CA GLU A 622 13.65 18.09 16.54
C GLU A 622 14.13 17.48 17.85
N LYS A 623 13.27 17.42 18.86
CA LYS A 623 13.61 16.81 20.15
C LYS A 623 13.94 15.33 20.00
N ILE A 624 13.19 14.60 19.18
CA ILE A 624 13.47 13.18 18.91
C ILE A 624 14.75 13.03 18.09
N ALA A 625 14.97 13.90 17.09
CA ALA A 625 16.20 13.96 16.32
C ALA A 625 17.44 14.17 17.21
N LYS A 626 17.41 15.20 18.07
CA LYS A 626 18.46 15.52 19.05
C LYS A 626 18.68 14.35 20.02
N PHE A 627 17.60 13.72 20.50
CA PHE A 627 17.69 12.53 21.35
C PHE A 627 18.43 11.38 20.65
N CYS A 628 18.10 11.08 19.39
CA CYS A 628 18.75 9.99 18.63
C CYS A 628 20.26 10.18 18.49
N ILE A 629 20.71 11.43 18.20
CA ILE A 629 22.14 11.78 18.09
C ILE A 629 22.83 11.67 19.45
N GLN A 630 22.23 12.22 20.50
CA GLN A 630 22.80 12.16 21.86
C GLN A 630 22.98 10.72 22.32
N GLN A 631 21.99 9.86 22.07
CA GLN A 631 22.07 8.46 22.48
C GLN A 631 23.04 7.62 21.66
N ALA A 632 23.38 8.03 20.43
CA ALA A 632 24.38 7.33 19.62
C ALA A 632 25.77 7.28 20.29
N ASN A 633 26.02 8.15 21.27
CA ASN A 633 27.23 8.20 22.08
C ASN A 633 28.51 8.23 21.20
N ILE A 634 28.47 9.07 20.16
CA ILE A 634 29.60 9.30 19.24
C ILE A 634 30.69 10.06 20.00
N PRO A 635 31.94 9.56 20.05
CA PRO A 635 33.04 10.26 20.71
C PRO A 635 33.23 11.68 20.17
N ALA A 636 33.46 12.65 21.07
CA ALA A 636 33.59 14.06 20.71
C ALA A 636 34.59 14.30 19.56
N LYS A 637 35.75 13.62 19.59
CA LYS A 637 36.76 13.72 18.52
C LYS A 637 36.26 13.27 17.13
N VAL A 638 35.40 12.26 17.08
CA VAL A 638 34.82 11.78 15.81
C VAL A 638 33.75 12.75 15.33
N MET A 639 32.93 13.26 16.25
CA MET A 639 31.94 14.29 15.94
C MET A 639 32.61 15.57 15.44
N GLU A 640 33.69 16.02 16.07
CA GLU A 640 34.48 17.19 15.66
C GLU A 640 35.06 17.02 14.25
N ASP A 641 35.60 15.84 13.90
CA ASP A 641 36.10 15.58 12.55
C ASP A 641 34.99 15.62 11.49
N ILE A 642 33.82 15.05 11.79
CA ILE A 642 32.66 15.08 10.89
C ILE A 642 32.14 16.50 10.73
N LEU A 643 31.95 17.23 11.83
CA LEU A 643 31.50 18.62 11.80
C LEU A 643 32.49 19.52 11.07
N ALA A 644 33.80 19.34 11.23
CA ALA A 644 34.81 20.09 10.50
C ALA A 644 34.76 19.83 8.98
N LYS A 645 34.48 18.58 8.56
CA LYS A 645 34.26 18.24 7.15
C LYS A 645 32.97 18.88 6.63
N ILE A 646 31.88 18.82 7.39
CA ILE A 646 30.59 19.44 7.03
C ILE A 646 30.74 20.96 6.93
N GLU A 647 31.41 21.61 7.87
CA GLU A 647 31.63 23.06 7.86
C GLU A 647 32.49 23.49 6.66
N PHE A 648 33.54 22.74 6.35
CA PHE A 648 34.32 22.95 5.13
C PHE A 648 33.45 22.83 3.87
N ASN A 649 32.59 21.80 3.81
CA ASN A 649 31.68 21.59 2.69
C ASN A 649 30.62 22.71 2.61
N ASN A 650 30.09 23.18 3.73
CA ASN A 650 29.13 24.30 3.78
C ASN A 650 29.78 25.58 3.19
N GLN A 651 31.04 25.88 3.53
CA GLN A 651 31.78 27.01 2.94
C GLN A 651 32.03 26.85 1.43
N VAL A 652 32.32 25.62 0.98
CA VAL A 652 32.46 25.32 -0.46
C VAL A 652 31.13 25.50 -1.17
N ASN A 653 30.05 25.02 -0.56
CA ASN A 653 28.71 25.11 -1.11
C ASN A 653 28.17 26.54 -1.21
N GLU A 654 28.48 27.41 -0.24
CA GLU A 654 28.17 28.84 -0.35
C GLU A 654 28.84 29.46 -1.59
N LYS A 655 30.10 29.09 -1.85
CA LYS A 655 30.82 29.54 -3.06
C LYS A 655 30.21 28.96 -4.34
N ILE A 656 29.80 27.69 -4.32
CA ILE A 656 29.08 27.04 -5.43
C ILE A 656 27.80 27.82 -5.73
N THR A 657 27.00 28.13 -4.70
CA THR A 657 25.73 28.87 -4.83
C THR A 657 25.96 30.27 -5.43
N ILE A 658 26.98 30.99 -4.98
CA ILE A 658 27.35 32.30 -5.53
C ILE A 658 27.75 32.19 -7.01
N LEU A 659 28.51 31.16 -7.39
CA LEU A 659 28.92 30.96 -8.78
C LEU A 659 27.76 30.48 -9.67
N GLU A 660 26.86 29.66 -9.17
CA GLU A 660 25.64 29.22 -9.87
C GLU A 660 24.73 30.43 -10.15
N HIS A 661 24.49 31.30 -9.16
CA HIS A 661 23.74 32.54 -9.38
C HIS A 661 24.41 33.47 -10.40
N LYS A 662 25.75 33.61 -10.34
CA LYS A 662 26.49 34.40 -11.33
C LYS A 662 26.42 33.82 -12.73
N LEU A 663 26.42 32.48 -12.84
CA LEU A 663 26.28 31.78 -14.11
C LEU A 663 24.88 31.99 -14.68
N GLU A 664 23.83 31.86 -13.87
CA GLU A 664 22.45 32.15 -14.25
C GLU A 664 22.28 33.61 -14.70
N ASP A 665 22.77 34.57 -13.92
CA ASP A 665 22.75 36.00 -14.26
C ASP A 665 23.46 36.29 -15.60
N LEU A 666 24.58 35.62 -15.87
CA LEU A 666 25.34 35.80 -17.10
C LEU A 666 24.62 35.22 -18.31
N ILE A 667 24.00 34.04 -18.16
CA ILE A 667 23.19 33.41 -19.20
C ILE A 667 21.95 34.27 -19.49
N GLU A 668 21.29 34.81 -18.46
CA GLU A 668 20.11 35.66 -18.60
C GLU A 668 20.45 37.03 -19.22
N LYS A 669 21.52 37.69 -18.77
CA LYS A 669 22.00 38.96 -19.37
C LYS A 669 22.39 38.81 -20.83
N LYS A 670 22.98 37.66 -21.22
CA LYS A 670 23.41 37.41 -22.61
C LYS A 670 22.25 36.97 -23.51
N THR A 671 21.24 36.28 -22.98
CA THR A 671 19.99 35.99 -23.72
C THR A 671 19.13 37.24 -23.91
N MET A 672 19.12 38.17 -22.95
CA MET A 672 18.42 39.47 -23.08
C MET A 672 19.11 40.45 -24.05
N LYS A 673 20.45 40.53 -24.07
CA LYS A 673 21.19 41.46 -24.96
C LYS A 673 21.09 41.14 -26.47
N GLN A 674 20.71 39.93 -26.87
CA GLN A 674 20.50 39.58 -28.28
C GLN A 674 19.10 39.89 -28.81
N GLN A 675 18.15 40.34 -27.97
CA GLN A 675 16.81 40.76 -28.42
C GLN A 675 16.70 42.26 -28.74
N SER A 676 17.72 43.06 -28.41
CA SER A 676 17.75 44.50 -28.67
C SER A 676 18.76 44.84 -29.78
N GLY A 677 18.35 44.64 -31.03
CA GLY A 677 19.11 45.00 -32.22
C GLY A 677 18.27 44.89 -33.51
N ASP A 678 17.83 46.04 -33.99
CA ASP A 678 17.24 46.37 -35.31
C ASP A 678 15.81 45.91 -35.68
N ASP A 679 14.91 46.91 -35.67
CA ASP A 679 13.63 46.93 -36.37
C ASP A 679 13.84 46.98 -37.90
N SER A 680 13.79 45.82 -38.56
CA SER A 680 13.48 45.79 -40.00
C SER A 680 12.75 44.51 -40.42
N TYR A 681 11.96 44.66 -41.48
CA TYR A 681 10.89 43.76 -41.94
C TYR A 681 11.34 42.37 -42.45
N ALA A 682 12.57 41.93 -42.16
CA ALA A 682 13.13 40.63 -42.54
C ALA A 682 13.04 39.55 -41.43
N ALA A 683 12.37 39.83 -40.31
CA ALA A 683 12.35 38.98 -39.10
C ALA A 683 11.41 37.74 -39.12
N LYS A 684 10.87 37.34 -40.29
CA LYS A 684 9.96 36.17 -40.38
C LYS A 684 10.59 34.88 -40.90
N LYS A 685 11.84 34.88 -41.36
CA LYS A 685 12.50 33.67 -41.93
C LYS A 685 13.56 33.00 -41.04
N LEU A 686 13.86 33.55 -39.86
CA LEU A 686 14.92 33.03 -38.96
C LEU A 686 14.42 32.41 -37.64
N LYS A 687 13.10 32.33 -37.41
CA LYS A 687 12.52 31.74 -36.18
C LYS A 687 12.64 30.22 -36.05
N ASN A 688 13.19 29.51 -37.04
CA ASN A 688 13.35 28.05 -37.03
C ASN A 688 14.77 27.55 -36.74
N GLU A 689 15.76 28.43 -36.57
CA GLU A 689 17.15 28.04 -36.21
C GLU A 689 17.53 28.33 -34.75
N SER A 690 16.69 29.01 -33.98
CA SER A 690 17.00 29.39 -32.58
C SER A 690 16.97 28.21 -31.61
N LYS A 691 16.31 27.09 -31.92
CA LYS A 691 16.29 25.89 -31.06
C LYS A 691 17.59 25.07 -31.08
N SER A 692 18.49 25.29 -32.04
CA SER A 692 19.80 24.61 -32.04
C SER A 692 20.94 25.48 -31.52
N ARG A 693 20.71 26.77 -31.21
CA ARG A 693 21.77 27.70 -30.78
C ARG A 693 21.85 27.92 -29.27
N ASP A 694 20.83 27.55 -28.49
CA ASP A 694 20.89 27.58 -27.02
C ASP A 694 21.94 26.62 -26.44
N LYS A 695 22.27 25.54 -27.18
CA LYS A 695 23.38 24.63 -26.83
C LYS A 695 24.76 25.16 -27.25
N ASP A 696 24.84 25.93 -28.33
CA ASP A 696 26.10 26.42 -28.91
C ASP A 696 26.69 27.65 -28.18
N ILE A 697 25.87 28.42 -27.45
CA ILE A 697 26.34 29.59 -26.68
C ILE A 697 27.13 29.15 -25.44
N GLY A 698 26.77 28.01 -24.84
CA GLY A 698 27.47 27.47 -23.66
C GLY A 698 28.85 26.87 -23.94
N GLU A 699 29.12 26.43 -25.18
CA GLU A 699 30.36 25.70 -25.54
C GLU A 699 31.48 26.60 -26.09
N LYS A 700 31.24 27.89 -26.36
CA LYS A 700 32.22 28.79 -27.01
C LYS A 700 32.60 30.04 -26.22
N ASP A 701 31.96 30.30 -25.09
CA ASP A 701 32.23 31.46 -24.27
C ASP A 701 33.24 31.14 -23.16
N GLY A 702 34.43 31.74 -23.23
CA GLY A 702 35.53 31.47 -22.30
C GLY A 702 35.19 31.77 -20.83
N GLU A 703 34.25 32.67 -20.57
CA GLU A 703 33.85 33.03 -19.20
C GLU A 703 32.88 31.99 -18.60
N VAL A 704 31.97 31.45 -19.43
CA VAL A 704 31.05 30.36 -19.04
C VAL A 704 31.80 29.05 -18.87
N ILE A 705 32.76 28.75 -19.76
CA ILE A 705 33.64 27.57 -19.64
C ILE A 705 34.48 27.66 -18.37
N LYS A 706 34.99 28.85 -18.03
CA LYS A 706 35.76 29.07 -16.80
C LYS A 706 34.90 28.89 -15.55
N LEU A 707 33.69 29.45 -15.52
CA LEU A 707 32.75 29.26 -14.41
C LEU A 707 32.34 27.79 -14.23
N ASN A 708 32.10 27.07 -15.33
CA ASN A 708 31.80 25.64 -15.29
C ASN A 708 33.00 24.80 -14.81
N ALA A 709 34.23 25.17 -15.23
CA ALA A 709 35.45 24.53 -14.74
C ALA A 709 35.67 24.80 -13.25
N ASP A 710 35.45 26.04 -12.79
CA ASP A 710 35.54 26.43 -11.38
C ASP A 710 34.47 25.72 -10.53
N LEU A 711 33.24 25.58 -11.03
CA LEU A 711 32.17 24.80 -10.38
C LEU A 711 32.54 23.31 -10.30
N THR A 712 33.11 22.74 -11.36
CA THR A 712 33.56 21.35 -11.38
C THR A 712 34.68 21.13 -10.35
N LEU A 713 35.62 22.08 -10.26
CA LEU A 713 36.69 22.04 -9.28
C LEU A 713 36.15 22.14 -7.85
N LEU A 714 35.24 23.08 -7.57
CA LEU A 714 34.64 23.22 -6.23
C LEU A 714 33.83 21.99 -5.83
N ARG A 715 33.07 21.40 -6.75
CA ARG A 715 32.35 20.13 -6.49
C ARG A 715 33.31 18.99 -6.19
N SER A 716 34.48 18.93 -6.84
CA SER A 716 35.52 17.93 -6.55
C SER A 716 36.24 18.15 -5.21
N MET A 717 36.14 19.34 -4.62
CA MET A 717 36.73 19.65 -3.31
C MET A 717 35.87 19.17 -2.13
N ILE A 718 34.63 18.74 -2.38
CA ILE A 718 33.72 18.27 -1.34
C ILE A 718 34.28 17.01 -0.68
N LYS A 719 34.38 17.05 0.64
CA LYS A 719 34.89 15.94 1.43
C LYS A 719 33.74 15.00 1.79
N SER A 720 33.91 13.70 1.51
CA SER A 720 33.01 12.69 2.07
C SER A 720 33.18 12.62 3.59
N ALA A 721 32.05 12.56 4.31
CA ALA A 721 32.02 12.38 5.77
C ALA A 721 31.28 11.08 6.10
N GLU A 722 32.01 9.96 6.05
CA GLU A 722 31.48 8.65 6.43
C GLU A 722 31.50 8.44 7.94
N LEU A 723 30.41 7.87 8.46
CA LEU A 723 30.30 7.48 9.85
C LEU A 723 30.71 6.02 10.02
N ASN A 724 31.49 5.71 11.07
CA ASN A 724 31.87 4.34 11.38
C ASN A 724 30.62 3.47 11.66
N GLU A 725 30.60 2.24 11.14
CA GLU A 725 29.48 1.30 11.29
C GLU A 725 29.04 1.07 12.74
N THR A 726 29.91 1.26 13.75
CA THR A 726 29.56 1.16 15.17
C THR A 726 28.50 2.15 15.64
N PHE A 727 28.25 3.23 14.88
CA PHE A 727 27.26 4.27 15.18
C PHE A 727 26.05 4.25 14.24
N ILE A 728 26.08 3.40 13.21
CA ILE A 728 24.95 3.21 12.30
C ILE A 728 24.08 2.07 12.85
N PRO A 729 22.81 2.32 13.19
CA PRO A 729 21.94 1.32 13.79
C PRO A 729 21.91 -0.01 13.02
N ASN A 730 22.04 -1.10 13.76
CA ASN A 730 21.94 -2.48 13.27
C ASN A 730 22.97 -2.91 12.20
N LYS A 731 24.00 -2.10 11.90
CA LYS A 731 25.18 -2.61 11.17
C LYS A 731 25.90 -3.69 12.00
N PRO A 732 26.71 -4.58 11.38
CA PRO A 732 27.34 -5.69 12.09
C PRO A 732 28.15 -5.28 13.33
N LEU A 733 28.95 -4.20 13.23
CA LEU A 733 29.72 -3.68 14.37
C LEU A 733 28.84 -3.00 15.44
N HIS A 734 27.73 -2.37 15.04
CA HIS A 734 26.75 -1.80 15.96
C HIS A 734 26.04 -2.91 16.77
N LEU A 735 25.56 -3.96 16.11
CA LEU A 735 24.93 -5.11 16.78
C LEU A 735 25.88 -5.80 17.75
N LYS A 736 27.15 -5.99 17.36
CA LYS A 736 28.17 -6.55 18.25
C LYS A 736 28.40 -5.69 19.49
N LYS A 737 28.29 -4.36 19.38
CA LYS A 737 28.45 -3.46 20.52
C LYS A 737 27.22 -3.46 21.43
N TRP A 738 26.02 -3.45 20.85
CA TRP A 738 24.78 -3.12 21.56
C TRP A 738 23.86 -4.31 21.85
N ALA A 739 24.00 -5.43 21.14
CA ALA A 739 23.05 -6.54 21.17
C ALA A 739 23.70 -7.92 20.95
N ASP A 740 24.99 -8.10 21.27
CA ASP A 740 25.80 -9.31 20.98
C ASP A 740 25.17 -10.63 21.46
N THR A 741 24.48 -10.59 22.60
CA THR A 741 23.88 -11.77 23.24
C THR A 741 22.38 -11.92 22.98
N LEU A 742 21.80 -11.04 22.15
CA LEU A 742 20.37 -10.98 21.88
C LEU A 742 20.04 -11.60 20.52
N ASN A 743 18.76 -11.91 20.32
CA ASN A 743 18.29 -12.36 19.02
C ASN A 743 18.19 -11.17 18.06
N THR A 744 19.16 -11.07 17.14
CA THR A 744 19.27 -10.00 16.14
C THR A 744 18.78 -10.43 14.75
N VAL A 745 18.13 -11.60 14.64
CA VAL A 745 17.63 -12.13 13.36
C VAL A 745 16.62 -11.15 12.75
N GLY A 746 16.92 -10.69 11.53
CA GLY A 746 16.07 -9.77 10.77
C GLY A 746 16.22 -8.30 11.17
N ALA A 747 17.15 -7.94 12.06
CA ALA A 747 17.42 -6.55 12.42
C ALA A 747 17.74 -5.72 11.17
N PHE A 748 17.03 -4.61 10.99
CA PHE A 748 17.09 -3.82 9.77
C PHE A 748 18.07 -2.67 9.92
N THR A 749 18.90 -2.41 8.91
CA THR A 749 19.89 -1.33 8.87
C THR A 749 19.75 -0.53 7.58
N SER A 750 20.25 0.70 7.57
CA SER A 750 20.25 1.55 6.39
C SER A 750 21.27 1.11 5.34
N ASP A 751 21.00 1.49 4.11
CA ASP A 751 21.87 1.26 2.95
C ASP A 751 22.01 2.54 2.12
N ILE A 752 23.01 3.34 2.46
CA ILE A 752 23.28 4.63 1.81
C ILE A 752 24.65 4.53 1.15
N ASP A 753 24.68 4.75 -0.16
CA ASP A 753 25.84 4.70 -1.03
C ASP A 753 26.64 6.00 -1.00
N GLU A 754 27.93 5.91 -1.37
CA GLU A 754 28.88 7.05 -1.38
C GLU A 754 28.38 8.23 -2.23
N ASP A 755 27.73 7.95 -3.36
CA ASP A 755 27.13 8.98 -4.22
C ASP A 755 26.06 9.77 -3.45
N THR A 756 25.18 9.07 -2.74
CA THR A 756 24.16 9.73 -1.92
C THR A 756 24.78 10.46 -0.72
N ILE A 757 25.86 9.96 -0.12
CA ILE A 757 26.59 10.68 0.94
C ILE A 757 27.11 12.01 0.39
N THR A 758 27.65 12.01 -0.83
CA THR A 758 28.12 13.22 -1.51
C THR A 758 26.97 14.20 -1.78
N ASP A 759 25.82 13.70 -2.26
CA ASP A 759 24.61 14.50 -2.44
C ASP A 759 24.11 15.11 -1.12
N ILE A 760 24.21 14.38 0.00
CA ILE A 760 23.86 14.88 1.33
C ILE A 760 24.81 16.00 1.76
N MET A 761 26.10 15.87 1.47
CA MET A 761 27.11 16.90 1.77
C MET A 761 26.92 18.18 0.95
N LEU A 762 26.40 18.05 -0.28
CA LEU A 762 26.02 19.13 -1.19
C LEU A 762 24.77 19.92 -0.76
N LEU A 763 24.05 19.45 0.26
CA LEU A 763 22.85 20.15 0.73
C LEU A 763 23.19 21.48 1.40
N ASN A 764 22.48 22.54 0.99
CA ASN A 764 22.60 23.89 1.52
C ASN A 764 21.41 24.23 2.41
N ASP A 765 21.59 25.14 3.37
CA ASP A 765 20.51 25.58 4.27
C ASP A 765 19.83 24.43 5.04
N VAL A 766 20.55 23.34 5.30
CA VAL A 766 20.09 22.19 6.10
C VAL A 766 20.98 22.09 7.33
N GLU A 767 20.39 21.95 8.51
CA GLU A 767 21.15 21.79 9.76
C GLU A 767 22.12 20.60 9.70
N ASP A 768 23.33 20.80 10.21
CA ASP A 768 24.35 19.75 10.28
C ASP A 768 23.86 18.52 11.06
N SER A 769 22.98 18.74 12.05
CA SER A 769 22.33 17.68 12.83
C SER A 769 21.53 16.71 11.95
N TRP A 770 20.88 17.20 10.89
CA TRP A 770 20.09 16.38 9.96
C TRP A 770 20.96 15.68 8.94
N LYS A 771 22.08 16.29 8.52
CA LYS A 771 23.09 15.60 7.70
C LYS A 771 23.65 14.39 8.46
N ILE A 772 23.99 14.56 9.74
CA ILE A 772 24.45 13.46 10.61
C ILE A 772 23.37 12.37 10.76
N LEU A 773 22.11 12.75 10.95
CA LEU A 773 21.02 11.77 11.03
C LEU A 773 20.85 10.98 9.73
N LEU A 774 20.93 11.64 8.58
CA LEU A 774 20.89 10.94 7.29
C LEU A 774 22.05 9.96 7.15
N LEU A 775 23.27 10.31 7.58
CA LEU A 775 24.40 9.36 7.62
C LEU A 775 24.15 8.16 8.54
N MET A 776 23.42 8.34 9.63
CA MET A 776 22.95 7.24 10.49
C MET A 776 21.79 6.45 9.87
N GLY A 777 21.29 6.83 8.70
CA GLY A 777 20.12 6.23 8.08
C GLY A 777 18.78 6.71 8.63
N ILE A 778 18.76 7.83 9.37
CA ILE A 778 17.55 8.41 9.96
C ILE A 778 17.14 9.64 9.14
N GLY A 779 15.99 9.56 8.46
CA GLY A 779 15.39 10.68 7.76
C GLY A 779 14.50 11.51 8.68
N VAL A 780 14.49 12.83 8.50
CA VAL A 780 13.59 13.74 9.22
C VAL A 780 12.63 14.35 8.21
N PHE A 781 11.33 14.10 8.38
CA PHE A 781 10.30 14.66 7.51
C PHE A 781 9.65 15.87 8.17
N THR A 782 10.02 17.05 7.69
CA THR A 782 9.40 18.33 8.04
C THR A 782 9.17 19.13 6.76
N ASN A 783 8.28 20.14 6.82
CA ASN A 783 8.17 21.12 5.75
C ASN A 783 9.46 21.97 5.76
N HIS A 784 10.44 21.60 4.93
CA HIS A 784 11.73 22.28 4.85
C HIS A 784 11.81 23.15 3.58
N PRO A 785 12.42 24.35 3.62
CA PRO A 785 12.56 25.21 2.44
C PRO A 785 13.40 24.59 1.33
N ASN A 786 14.38 23.75 1.68
CA ASN A 786 15.21 23.05 0.70
C ASN A 786 14.46 21.86 0.05
N ILE A 787 14.17 22.01 -1.25
CA ILE A 787 13.49 21.00 -2.08
C ILE A 787 14.37 19.75 -2.27
N THR A 788 15.68 19.94 -2.49
CA THR A 788 16.65 18.86 -2.72
C THR A 788 16.73 17.90 -1.53
N TYR A 789 16.75 18.40 -0.30
CA TYR A 789 16.70 17.56 0.91
C TYR A 789 15.46 16.65 0.91
N THR A 790 14.31 17.27 0.63
CA THR A 790 13.03 16.57 0.60
C THR A 790 13.00 15.50 -0.50
N GLU A 791 13.59 15.77 -1.66
CA GLU A 791 13.70 14.82 -2.77
C GLU A 791 14.64 13.65 -2.45
N ILE A 792 15.82 13.90 -1.89
CA ILE A 792 16.77 12.86 -1.46
C ILE A 792 16.10 11.94 -0.44
N MET A 793 15.47 12.52 0.58
CA MET A 793 14.83 11.72 1.63
C MET A 793 13.63 10.93 1.07
N LYS A 794 12.81 11.51 0.18
CA LYS A 794 11.74 10.78 -0.52
C LYS A 794 12.28 9.61 -1.33
N LYS A 795 13.35 9.82 -2.10
CA LYS A 795 14.03 8.78 -2.89
C LYS A 795 14.53 7.65 -1.99
N LEU A 796 15.20 7.97 -0.88
CA LEU A 796 15.71 6.99 0.07
C LEU A 796 14.59 6.24 0.79
N ALA A 797 13.48 6.91 1.11
CA ALA A 797 12.30 6.27 1.69
C ALA A 797 11.60 5.33 0.70
N ASP A 798 11.47 5.72 -0.57
CA ASP A 798 10.84 4.92 -1.63
C ASP A 798 11.65 3.65 -1.90
N GLN A 799 12.97 3.76 -1.85
CA GLN A 799 13.91 2.63 -2.02
C GLN A 799 14.10 1.81 -0.74
N GLN A 800 13.44 2.15 0.37
CA GLN A 800 13.62 1.50 1.68
C GLN A 800 15.09 1.47 2.14
N LYS A 801 15.84 2.53 1.85
CA LYS A 801 17.27 2.65 2.22
C LYS A 801 17.49 3.29 3.60
N LEU A 802 16.48 3.94 4.16
CA LEU A 802 16.53 4.54 5.50
C LEU A 802 16.20 3.51 6.57
N TYR A 803 16.90 3.55 7.70
CA TYR A 803 16.60 2.78 8.90
C TYR A 803 15.29 3.24 9.56
N MET A 804 15.13 4.55 9.72
CA MET A 804 14.00 5.17 10.42
C MET A 804 13.65 6.53 9.81
N ILE A 805 12.37 6.89 9.85
CA ILE A 805 11.86 8.20 9.44
C ILE A 805 11.16 8.83 10.65
N ILE A 806 11.60 10.01 11.07
CA ILE A 806 10.94 10.81 12.12
C ILE A 806 10.08 11.85 11.43
N ALA A 807 8.80 11.92 11.77
CA ALA A 807 7.86 12.80 11.10
C ALA A 807 6.78 13.35 12.02
N SER A 808 6.18 14.48 11.64
CA SER A 808 5.00 15.01 12.29
C SER A 808 3.74 14.22 11.91
N SER A 809 2.63 14.51 12.60
CA SER A 809 1.34 13.86 12.32
C SER A 809 0.88 14.00 10.87
N ASP A 810 1.31 15.02 10.15
CA ASP A 810 0.83 15.31 8.80
C ASP A 810 1.44 14.37 7.75
N TYR A 811 2.54 13.69 8.09
CA TYR A 811 3.19 12.73 7.19
C TYR A 811 2.32 11.51 6.88
N ILE A 812 1.37 11.21 7.77
CA ILE A 812 0.39 10.15 7.55
C ILE A 812 -0.52 10.47 6.36
N TYR A 813 -0.64 11.74 5.97
CA TYR A 813 -1.39 12.15 4.80
C TYR A 813 -0.46 12.06 3.60
N GLY A 814 -0.90 11.35 2.58
CA GLY A 814 -0.23 11.38 1.30
C GLY A 814 1.25 11.03 1.36
N THR A 815 1.57 9.85 1.88
CA THR A 815 2.79 9.14 1.50
C THR A 815 2.47 7.66 1.41
N ASN A 816 2.99 6.97 0.38
CA ASN A 816 2.73 5.54 0.19
C ASN A 816 3.87 4.63 0.65
N TYR A 817 4.83 5.18 1.39
CA TYR A 817 5.91 4.43 2.01
C TYR A 817 5.38 3.31 2.91
N GLN A 818 6.14 2.23 2.96
CA GLN A 818 5.78 1.02 3.66
C GLN A 818 6.67 0.88 4.88
N PHE A 819 6.05 0.76 6.05
CA PHE A 819 6.75 0.64 7.31
C PHE A 819 6.51 -0.72 7.94
N CYS A 820 7.56 -1.28 8.53
CA CYS A 820 7.45 -2.50 9.31
C CYS A 820 7.06 -2.18 10.76
N HIS A 821 7.56 -1.07 11.28
CA HIS A 821 7.26 -0.63 12.64
C HIS A 821 6.85 0.82 12.68
N ALA A 822 6.04 1.18 13.67
CA ALA A 822 5.73 2.57 13.98
C ALA A 822 5.83 2.86 15.47
N TYR A 823 6.29 4.06 15.80
CA TYR A 823 6.21 4.64 17.13
C TYR A 823 5.25 5.84 17.14
N LEU A 824 4.41 5.90 18.16
CA LEU A 824 3.66 7.12 18.49
C LEU A 824 4.22 7.69 19.79
N SER A 825 4.79 8.89 19.68
CA SER A 825 5.39 9.61 20.80
C SER A 825 4.34 10.11 21.81
N LYS A 826 4.79 10.38 23.04
CA LYS A 826 3.93 10.81 24.16
C LYS A 826 3.39 12.23 23.99
N ASP A 827 4.11 13.09 23.26
CA ASP A 827 3.73 14.48 22.98
C ASP A 827 2.62 14.61 21.92
N MET A 828 2.20 13.50 21.31
CA MET A 828 1.19 13.49 20.25
C MET A 828 -0.22 13.45 20.83
N LYS A 829 -1.03 14.46 20.49
CA LYS A 829 -2.47 14.46 20.74
C LYS A 829 -3.20 14.28 19.42
N LEU A 830 -3.63 13.05 19.14
CA LEU A 830 -4.33 12.68 17.91
C LEU A 830 -5.79 12.28 18.20
N THR A 831 -6.66 12.45 17.21
CA THR A 831 -8.00 11.86 17.15
C THR A 831 -7.92 10.35 16.91
N GLN A 832 -8.95 9.59 17.25
CA GLN A 832 -9.00 8.15 16.99
C GLN A 832 -8.76 7.83 15.50
N GLU A 833 -9.39 8.57 14.60
CA GLU A 833 -9.29 8.42 13.15
C GLU A 833 -7.85 8.66 12.67
N LYS A 834 -7.21 9.73 13.15
CA LYS A 834 -5.82 10.05 12.79
C LYS A 834 -4.84 9.00 13.27
N ILE A 835 -5.07 8.40 14.45
CA ILE A 835 -4.30 7.23 14.90
C ILE A 835 -4.51 6.06 13.95
N ILE A 836 -5.76 5.68 13.64
CA ILE A 836 -6.06 4.55 12.73
C ILE A 836 -5.40 4.74 11.35
N GLN A 837 -5.42 5.95 10.80
CA GLN A 837 -4.72 6.26 9.55
C GLN A 837 -3.20 6.07 9.66
N ALA A 838 -2.59 6.55 10.76
CA ALA A 838 -1.18 6.33 11.05
C ALA A 838 -0.84 4.83 11.12
N LEU A 839 -1.67 4.06 11.82
CA LEU A 839 -1.50 2.61 11.95
C LEU A 839 -1.65 1.91 10.59
N GLY A 840 -2.49 2.43 9.69
CA GLY A 840 -2.66 1.95 8.32
C GLY A 840 -1.44 2.14 7.41
N ARG A 841 -0.39 2.85 7.86
CA ARG A 841 0.88 2.97 7.14
C ARG A 841 1.81 1.77 7.42
N VAL A 842 1.53 0.98 8.47
CA VAL A 842 2.33 -0.19 8.86
C VAL A 842 1.78 -1.47 8.21
N GLY A 843 2.69 -2.36 7.80
CA GLY A 843 2.33 -3.72 7.37
C GLY A 843 1.69 -3.79 5.99
N ARG A 844 2.27 -3.09 5.01
CA ARG A 844 1.88 -3.16 3.58
C ARG A 844 2.77 -4.18 2.85
N ASN A 845 2.18 -4.91 1.91
CA ASN A 845 2.81 -5.89 1.00
C ASN A 845 3.33 -7.21 1.61
N ASN A 846 4.33 -7.18 2.48
CA ASN A 846 5.12 -8.37 2.80
C ASN A 846 4.62 -9.15 4.02
N ILE A 847 3.70 -10.09 3.77
CA ILE A 847 3.09 -10.95 4.81
C ILE A 847 4.14 -11.77 5.61
N GLN A 848 5.38 -11.90 5.14
CA GLN A 848 6.43 -12.62 5.86
C GLN A 848 7.17 -11.76 6.93
N GLN A 849 7.11 -10.43 6.85
CA GLN A 849 7.88 -9.52 7.73
C GLN A 849 7.21 -9.28 9.08
N ASN A 850 7.96 -9.00 10.14
CA ASN A 850 7.37 -8.71 11.44
C ASN A 850 6.90 -7.27 11.53
N TYR A 851 5.71 -7.08 12.12
CA TYR A 851 5.10 -5.77 12.25
C TYR A 851 4.81 -5.42 13.71
N SER A 852 4.90 -4.15 14.06
CA SER A 852 4.53 -3.67 15.40
C SER A 852 4.18 -2.19 15.40
N ILE A 853 3.25 -1.80 16.26
CA ILE A 853 2.95 -0.41 16.57
C ILE A 853 3.23 -0.20 18.06
N ARG A 854 4.08 0.77 18.37
CA ARG A 854 4.63 0.99 19.70
C ARG A 854 4.16 2.33 20.23
N PHE A 855 3.34 2.32 21.26
CA PHE A 855 2.82 3.52 21.90
C PHE A 855 3.71 3.91 23.08
N ARG A 856 4.07 5.20 23.16
CA ARG A 856 4.79 5.74 24.30
C ARG A 856 3.87 6.21 25.42
N ASP A 857 2.56 6.30 25.15
CA ASP A 857 1.50 6.64 26.10
C ASP A 857 0.29 5.71 25.95
N ASP A 858 -0.17 5.15 27.06
CA ASP A 858 -1.32 4.24 27.09
C ASP A 858 -2.64 4.99 26.89
N GLU A 859 -2.69 6.31 27.12
CA GLU A 859 -3.88 7.13 26.84
C GLU A 859 -4.29 7.06 25.37
N GLN A 860 -3.30 7.07 24.47
CA GLN A 860 -3.55 6.94 23.02
C GLN A 860 -4.10 5.55 22.67
N ILE A 861 -3.72 4.50 23.40
CA ILE A 861 -4.28 3.16 23.24
C ILE A 861 -5.73 3.12 23.73
N ASN A 862 -6.02 3.78 24.86
CA ASN A 862 -7.39 3.91 25.36
C ASN A 862 -8.31 4.57 24.33
N LYS A 863 -7.86 5.65 23.67
CA LYS A 863 -8.63 6.30 22.60
C LYS A 863 -8.99 5.37 21.44
N LEU A 864 -8.19 4.35 21.15
CA LEU A 864 -8.52 3.38 20.10
C LEU A 864 -9.61 2.38 20.52
N PHE A 865 -9.59 1.96 21.79
CA PHE A 865 -10.47 0.88 22.27
C PHE A 865 -11.80 1.38 22.84
N TYR A 866 -11.84 2.57 23.41
CA TYR A 866 -13.08 3.18 23.90
C TYR A 866 -13.80 3.95 22.79
N LYS A 867 -15.12 4.10 22.96
CA LYS A 867 -15.95 4.89 22.06
C LYS A 867 -15.62 6.37 22.25
N GLU A 868 -15.32 7.05 21.15
CA GLU A 868 -15.19 8.51 21.12
C GLU A 868 -16.54 9.12 20.73
N GLU A 869 -17.11 9.95 21.61
CA GLU A 869 -18.42 10.57 21.37
C GLU A 869 -18.32 11.82 20.48
N ASN A 870 -17.28 12.63 20.68
CA ASN A 870 -17.07 13.88 19.96
C ASN A 870 -16.07 13.70 18.83
N LYS A 871 -16.56 13.35 17.64
CA LYS A 871 -15.75 13.19 16.43
C LYS A 871 -15.78 14.46 15.58
N ILE A 872 -14.64 15.13 15.50
CA ILE A 872 -14.52 16.40 14.78
C ILE A 872 -14.66 16.19 13.26
N GLU A 873 -14.15 15.07 12.76
CA GLU A 873 -14.23 14.66 11.35
C GLU A 873 -15.68 14.46 10.91
N VAL A 874 -16.51 13.82 11.76
CA VAL A 874 -17.94 13.65 11.52
C VAL A 874 -18.65 14.99 11.47
N THR A 875 -18.35 15.84 12.44
CA THR A 875 -18.95 17.19 12.55
C THR A 875 -18.62 18.03 11.33
N ASN A 876 -17.35 18.03 10.93
CA ASN A 876 -16.87 18.76 9.76
C ASN A 876 -17.44 18.20 8.47
N MET A 877 -17.58 16.88 8.33
CA MET A 877 -18.16 16.29 7.13
C MET A 877 -19.62 16.73 6.95
N ASN A 878 -20.45 16.62 8.00
CA ASN A 878 -21.84 17.11 7.97
C ASN A 878 -21.97 18.63 7.79
N ARG A 879 -21.00 19.40 8.29
CA ARG A 879 -20.97 20.87 8.12
C ARG A 879 -20.59 21.27 6.70
N LEU A 880 -19.55 20.66 6.13
CA LEU A 880 -18.92 21.11 4.88
C LEU A 880 -19.55 20.45 3.64
N PHE A 881 -20.05 19.23 3.75
CA PHE A 881 -20.68 18.50 2.64
C PHE A 881 -22.17 18.85 2.57
N LYS A 882 -22.45 20.16 2.48
CA LYS A 882 -23.80 20.72 2.47
C LYS A 882 -23.89 21.90 1.50
N THR A 883 -24.96 21.94 0.72
CA THR A 883 -25.24 22.92 -0.33
C THR A 883 -25.79 24.23 0.26
N ARG A 884 -26.43 24.19 1.45
CA ARG A 884 -26.91 25.38 2.18
C ARG A 884 -26.07 25.65 3.43
N SER A 885 -25.41 26.80 3.49
CA SER A 885 -24.90 27.34 4.76
C SER A 885 -26.10 27.66 5.66
N ILE A 886 -26.15 27.05 6.85
CA ILE A 886 -26.97 27.61 7.93
C ILE A 886 -26.26 28.91 8.31
N ILE A 887 -26.86 30.04 7.92
CA ILE A 887 -26.45 31.38 8.39
C ILE A 887 -26.75 31.46 9.88
#